data_AF-A0A835MBB3-F1
#
_entry.id   AF-A0A835MBB3-F1
#
_cell.length_a   1.000
_cell.length_b   1.000
_cell.length_c   1.000
_cell.angle_alpha   90.00
_cell.angle_beta   90.00
_cell.angle_gamma   90.00
#
_symmetry.space_group_name_H-M   'P 1'
#
loop_
_entity.id
_entity.type
_entity.pdbx_description
1 polymer ?
#
loop_
_entity_poly.entity_id
_entity_poly.type
_entity_poly.pdbx_seq_one_letter_code
_entity_poly.pdbx_strand_id
1 'polypeptide(L)'
;MDKEKALALEELKGTEKLAEEAIEKATQKREEEWQDEITVVLLQHAADVTAILSTTEELERVKHEMPMTSDAKNQALNHADDATKIAEIHAEKAELLFAELCCVKALLDSNVEFKSNESTELMKELKFEVEGGAHCTMECHMAGVMRPSSSMAGGCNPDLRSRLKSLLADSQRSKLVNKLSEANQQNRFLKRQLFDGIGIRKSKEVPLYWFGMAESVQVMGSFDGWSEGKQLSPEYTGSFSKFSATLMLRPGSVRCTTIGVAHISPILDVQDKERAPTSVQVNAAHGVLSRLLPSHSSSFDFHIISKEQCGGKACFFITNHPSFGRNGAPEIRIGGSTGVELSAGLHWYLKNLCGAHISWDITGGSQLSSVPNPGFLPRVRATGVLIQRPVPWNYYQNAVSSSYTFAWWNWERWEKEIDWMAIQGINLPLAFTGQEAIWQRVFQTFNISSLDLSDFFGGPAFLAWSRMGNLHGWGGPLPQNWFDQQLSLQRKILERMYELGMTPVLPAFSGNVPAALKTVYPSANITRLGNWFTIRGDSRWCCTYLLDATDPLFAEIGKAFVEMQLKEYGRSSHIYNCDTFDENTPPLDDPEYISTLGAEIFRGIQSGDDDAVWLMQGWLFSYDPFWRPAQMKALLHSVPIGKLVVLDLFAEVKPLWITSEQFYGVPYIWCMLHNFAGNIEMYGILDAIAAGPVEARTSENSTMANICRTEHIGASLRAKLTYDLSMSKNKKKHRYEYSLLKIEYGYLYTKVGVGMSMEGIEQNPVVYDLMSEMAFQHEKIVVKMWIDLYPMRRYGSSDSLIQDAWSILYHSLYNCTDGAYNKNRDVIVAFPDADPFSISLEDVSFNGKHQILTDQVLRLWHVKELTDSYDKPHLWYSTSDVIHALGLLIAGGNEVAESNTYRYDLVDVTRQALAKYANEVFLKVIERYRLSDVHGVTFYTKHFLDLVTDIDTLLACHEGFLLGPWLESSKQLAQTQEQKKQYEWNARTQITMWYDNTEEEASLLRDYGNKYWSGLLRDYYAPRAAIYFKHLLESLETGVGFQLKDWRREWIKLTNDWQNNINSYPVKSTGDALSTSRWLYEKYLRNPDILDH
;
A
#
# COMPACT_ATOMS: atom_id res chain seq x y z
N MET A 1 -50.75 -88.85 58.26
CA MET A 1 -50.22 -88.38 56.97
C MET A 1 -50.95 -87.15 56.44
N ASP A 2 -52.29 -87.06 56.48
CA ASP A 2 -53.00 -85.86 55.99
C ASP A 2 -53.03 -84.66 56.96
N LYS A 3 -52.83 -84.85 58.26
CA LYS A 3 -52.78 -83.74 59.23
C LYS A 3 -51.42 -82.99 59.26
N GLU A 4 -50.30 -83.67 59.05
CA GLU A 4 -48.97 -83.04 59.03
C GLU A 4 -48.71 -82.27 57.72
N LYS A 5 -49.25 -82.75 56.58
CA LYS A 5 -49.18 -82.02 55.31
C LYS A 5 -50.05 -80.76 55.29
N ALA A 6 -51.18 -80.77 55.99
CA ALA A 6 -52.03 -79.58 56.13
C ALA A 6 -51.36 -78.49 57.00
N LEU A 7 -50.72 -78.89 58.10
CA LEU A 7 -50.02 -77.95 59.00
C LEU A 7 -48.82 -77.28 58.33
N ALA A 8 -48.03 -78.05 57.58
CA ALA A 8 -46.87 -77.52 56.84
C ALA A 8 -47.29 -76.56 55.70
N LEU A 9 -48.45 -76.79 55.07
CA LEU A 9 -48.96 -75.89 54.03
C LEU A 9 -49.53 -74.58 54.61
N GLU A 10 -50.09 -74.62 55.82
CA GLU A 10 -50.52 -73.41 56.54
C GLU A 10 -49.33 -72.57 57.01
N GLU A 11 -48.26 -73.20 57.53
CA GLU A 11 -47.04 -72.49 57.91
C GLU A 11 -46.36 -71.85 56.70
N LEU A 12 -46.28 -72.55 55.56
CA LEU A 12 -45.64 -72.04 54.35
C LEU A 12 -46.42 -70.84 53.75
N LYS A 13 -47.76 -70.92 53.74
CA LYS A 13 -48.63 -69.79 53.36
C LYS A 13 -48.52 -68.61 54.33
N GLY A 14 -48.33 -68.88 55.63
CA GLY A 14 -48.09 -67.84 56.63
C GLY A 14 -46.76 -67.11 56.40
N THR A 15 -45.69 -67.84 56.09
CA THR A 15 -44.38 -67.24 55.78
C THR A 15 -44.36 -66.48 54.45
N GLU A 16 -45.06 -66.97 53.43
CA GLU A 16 -45.15 -66.32 52.11
C GLU A 16 -45.90 -64.99 52.23
N LYS A 17 -47.01 -64.97 52.99
CA LYS A 17 -47.78 -63.75 53.24
C LYS A 17 -47.00 -62.69 54.05
N LEU A 18 -46.21 -63.13 55.04
CA LEU A 18 -45.33 -62.23 55.80
C LEU A 18 -44.18 -61.67 54.95
N ALA A 19 -43.67 -62.45 54.00
CA ALA A 19 -42.64 -61.99 53.07
C ALA A 19 -43.20 -60.97 52.06
N GLU A 20 -44.41 -61.21 51.52
CA GLU A 20 -45.10 -60.25 50.66
C GLU A 20 -45.40 -58.93 51.38
N GLU A 21 -45.93 -58.99 52.61
CA GLU A 21 -46.19 -57.78 53.42
C GLU A 21 -44.90 -57.01 53.78
N ALA A 22 -43.77 -57.71 53.96
CA ALA A 22 -42.48 -57.08 54.21
C ALA A 22 -41.89 -56.41 52.95
N ILE A 23 -42.05 -57.04 51.77
CA ILE A 23 -41.63 -56.48 50.49
C ILE A 23 -42.48 -55.26 50.14
N GLU A 24 -43.80 -55.34 50.34
CA GLU A 24 -44.71 -54.22 50.06
C GLU A 24 -44.36 -53.01 50.94
N LYS A 25 -44.14 -53.20 52.26
CA LYS A 25 -43.68 -52.13 53.15
C LYS A 25 -42.31 -51.56 52.77
N ALA A 26 -41.36 -52.39 52.37
CA ALA A 26 -40.04 -51.92 51.95
C ALA A 26 -40.11 -51.12 50.64
N THR A 27 -40.97 -51.55 49.72
CA THR A 27 -41.20 -50.86 48.44
C THR A 27 -41.87 -49.52 48.67
N GLN A 28 -42.90 -49.47 49.52
CA GLN A 28 -43.62 -48.25 49.87
C GLN A 28 -42.72 -47.22 50.57
N LYS A 29 -41.85 -47.67 51.48
CA LYS A 29 -40.86 -46.81 52.12
C LYS A 29 -39.84 -46.24 51.12
N ARG A 30 -39.39 -47.06 50.16
CA ARG A 30 -38.44 -46.62 49.13
C ARG A 30 -39.09 -45.64 48.14
N GLU A 31 -40.38 -45.82 47.85
CA GLU A 31 -41.17 -44.88 47.05
C GLU A 31 -41.29 -43.53 47.76
N GLU A 32 -41.54 -43.52 49.08
CA GLU A 32 -41.55 -42.30 49.90
C GLU A 32 -40.18 -41.59 49.90
N GLU A 33 -39.08 -42.33 50.07
CA GLU A 33 -37.71 -41.78 50.00
C GLU A 33 -37.42 -41.17 48.62
N TRP A 34 -37.86 -41.81 47.53
CA TRP A 34 -37.72 -41.28 46.18
C TRP A 34 -38.58 -40.04 45.93
N GLN A 35 -39.79 -39.99 46.47
CA GLN A 35 -40.65 -38.80 46.37
C GLN A 35 -40.05 -37.60 47.11
N ASP A 36 -39.42 -37.84 48.27
CA ASP A 36 -38.71 -36.79 49.02
C ASP A 36 -37.48 -36.28 48.24
N GLU A 37 -36.67 -37.16 47.66
CA GLU A 37 -35.53 -36.77 46.81
C GLU A 37 -35.96 -35.98 45.57
N ILE A 38 -37.01 -36.43 44.87
CA ILE A 38 -37.57 -35.72 43.72
C ILE A 38 -38.06 -34.33 44.13
N THR A 39 -38.71 -34.21 45.29
CA THR A 39 -39.18 -32.93 45.81
C THR A 39 -38.03 -31.97 46.10
N VAL A 40 -36.93 -32.45 46.68
CA VAL A 40 -35.72 -31.64 46.91
C VAL A 40 -35.10 -31.17 45.58
N VAL A 41 -35.00 -32.05 44.59
CA VAL A 41 -34.45 -31.71 43.27
C VAL A 41 -35.35 -30.70 42.55
N LEU A 42 -36.67 -30.85 42.62
CA LEU A 42 -37.62 -29.91 42.02
C LEU A 42 -37.55 -28.52 42.68
N LEU A 43 -37.39 -28.47 44.00
CA LEU A 43 -37.21 -27.21 44.74
C LEU A 43 -35.88 -26.51 44.37
N GLN A 44 -34.79 -27.28 44.24
CA GLN A 44 -33.50 -26.74 43.80
C GLN A 44 -33.57 -26.22 42.36
N HIS A 45 -34.20 -26.98 41.45
CA HIS A 45 -34.38 -26.57 40.05
C HIS A 45 -35.23 -25.29 39.96
N ALA A 46 -36.28 -25.16 40.77
CA ALA A 46 -37.08 -23.94 40.83
C ALA A 46 -36.25 -22.72 41.31
N ALA A 47 -35.36 -22.91 42.29
CA ALA A 47 -34.46 -21.86 42.75
C ALA A 47 -33.43 -21.47 41.67
N ASP A 48 -32.85 -22.45 40.98
CA ASP A 48 -31.87 -22.23 39.90
C ASP A 48 -32.51 -21.52 38.70
N VAL A 49 -33.73 -21.91 38.30
CA VAL A 49 -34.50 -21.22 37.25
C VAL A 49 -34.80 -19.78 37.63
N THR A 50 -35.13 -19.52 38.89
CA THR A 50 -35.37 -18.15 39.38
C THR A 50 -34.09 -17.31 39.32
N ALA A 51 -32.94 -17.89 39.71
CA ALA A 51 -31.65 -17.22 39.62
C ALA A 51 -31.23 -16.94 38.18
N ILE A 52 -31.45 -17.89 37.26
CA ILE A 52 -31.18 -17.72 35.83
C ILE A 52 -32.07 -16.62 35.24
N LEU A 53 -33.37 -16.60 35.57
CA LEU A 53 -34.28 -15.53 35.12
C LEU A 53 -33.81 -14.15 35.60
N SER A 54 -33.46 -14.01 36.88
CA SER A 54 -32.94 -12.76 37.44
C SER A 54 -31.64 -12.33 36.74
N THR A 55 -30.72 -13.26 36.50
CA THR A 55 -29.44 -12.99 35.83
C THR A 55 -29.67 -12.60 34.37
N THR A 56 -30.65 -13.22 33.70
CA THR A 56 -31.03 -12.92 32.32
C THR A 56 -31.67 -11.53 32.21
N GLU A 57 -32.51 -11.13 33.17
CA GLU A 57 -33.08 -9.79 33.25
C GLU A 57 -32.02 -8.70 33.51
N GLU A 58 -31.01 -8.99 34.34
CA GLU A 58 -29.87 -8.09 34.53
C GLU A 58 -29.01 -7.98 33.27
N LEU A 59 -28.74 -9.09 32.59
CA LEU A 59 -28.03 -9.12 31.31
C LEU A 59 -28.77 -8.32 30.22
N GLU A 60 -30.10 -8.46 30.13
CA GLU A 60 -30.91 -7.67 29.19
C GLU A 60 -30.93 -6.19 29.54
N ARG A 61 -30.93 -5.82 30.84
CA ARG A 61 -30.75 -4.43 31.28
C ARG A 61 -29.39 -3.86 30.88
N VAL A 62 -28.31 -4.57 31.18
CA VAL A 62 -26.94 -4.15 30.82
C VAL A 62 -26.77 -4.06 29.30
N LYS A 63 -27.37 -4.99 28.56
CA LYS A 63 -27.42 -4.98 27.09
C LYS A 63 -28.20 -3.77 26.53
N HIS A 64 -29.20 -3.25 27.24
CA HIS A 64 -29.89 -2.01 26.87
C HIS A 64 -29.15 -0.74 27.32
N GLU A 65 -28.36 -0.79 28.39
CA GLU A 65 -27.59 0.36 28.90
C GLU A 65 -26.22 0.56 28.22
N MET A 66 -25.59 -0.51 27.74
CA MET A 66 -24.31 -0.47 27.02
C MET A 66 -24.32 0.39 25.73
N PRO A 67 -25.37 0.35 24.88
CA PRO A 67 -25.46 1.22 23.71
C PRO A 67 -25.49 2.70 24.10
N MET A 68 -26.26 3.06 25.13
CA MET A 68 -26.37 4.45 25.62
C MET A 68 -25.03 4.98 26.16
N THR A 69 -24.27 4.13 26.87
CA THR A 69 -22.94 4.51 27.37
C THR A 69 -21.88 4.54 26.26
N SER A 70 -21.99 3.65 25.27
CA SER A 70 -21.16 3.68 24.07
C SER A 70 -21.42 4.92 23.21
N ASP A 71 -22.68 5.29 23.01
CA ASP A 71 -23.06 6.50 22.28
C ASP A 71 -22.62 7.77 23.00
N ALA A 72 -22.75 7.82 24.33
CA ALA A 72 -22.22 8.92 25.13
C ALA A 72 -20.69 9.03 25.03
N LYS A 73 -19.97 7.90 25.04
CA LYS A 73 -18.52 7.86 24.83
C LYS A 73 -18.14 8.31 23.42
N ASN A 74 -18.87 7.88 22.40
CA ASN A 74 -18.62 8.23 21.00
C ASN A 74 -18.94 9.70 20.74
N GLN A 75 -19.99 10.27 21.33
CA GLN A 75 -20.23 11.71 21.31
C GLN A 75 -19.10 12.49 22.00
N ALA A 76 -18.59 12.00 23.13
CA ALA A 76 -17.46 12.64 23.80
C ALA A 76 -16.16 12.58 22.97
N LEU A 77 -15.92 11.49 22.25
CA LEU A 77 -14.81 11.34 21.30
C LEU A 77 -14.99 12.26 20.08
N ASN A 78 -16.19 12.33 19.50
CA ASN A 78 -16.48 13.25 18.39
C ASN A 78 -16.31 14.72 18.83
N HIS A 79 -16.74 15.09 20.03
CA HIS A 79 -16.47 16.42 20.58
C HIS A 79 -14.98 16.67 20.81
N ALA A 80 -14.20 15.65 21.16
CA ALA A 80 -12.74 15.76 21.28
C ALA A 80 -12.05 15.89 19.91
N ASP A 81 -12.53 15.19 18.88
CA ASP A 81 -12.05 15.31 17.51
C ASP A 81 -12.40 16.67 16.90
N ASP A 82 -13.60 17.19 17.15
CA ASP A 82 -13.99 18.54 16.74
C ASP A 82 -13.15 19.60 17.46
N ALA A 83 -12.87 19.42 18.76
CA ALA A 83 -11.96 20.28 19.50
C ALA A 83 -10.52 20.21 18.95
N THR A 84 -10.09 19.03 18.49
CA THR A 84 -8.77 18.81 17.87
C THR A 84 -8.69 19.48 16.51
N LYS A 85 -9.71 19.35 15.65
CA LYS A 85 -9.81 20.07 14.37
C LYS A 85 -9.85 21.58 14.56
N ILE A 86 -10.57 22.08 15.57
CA ILE A 86 -10.56 23.51 15.92
C ILE A 86 -9.15 23.93 16.38
N ALA A 87 -8.45 23.10 17.15
CA ALA A 87 -7.08 23.35 17.55
C ALA A 87 -6.09 23.34 16.37
N GLU A 88 -6.27 22.45 15.39
CA GLU A 88 -5.50 22.38 14.14
C GLU A 88 -5.76 23.62 13.26
N ILE A 89 -7.02 24.04 13.09
CA ILE A 89 -7.37 25.28 12.37
C ILE A 89 -6.76 26.50 13.09
N HIS A 90 -6.71 26.49 14.43
CA HIS A 90 -6.05 27.53 15.20
C HIS A 90 -4.53 27.46 15.09
N ALA A 91 -3.94 26.27 14.95
CA ALA A 91 -2.51 26.08 14.72
C ALA A 91 -2.11 26.56 13.31
N GLU A 92 -2.88 26.24 12.26
CA GLU A 92 -2.68 26.77 10.90
C GLU A 92 -2.81 28.29 10.86
N LYS A 93 -3.81 28.87 11.54
CA LYS A 93 -3.93 30.33 11.70
C LYS A 93 -2.74 30.92 12.45
N ALA A 94 -2.21 30.22 13.45
CA ALA A 94 -1.02 30.66 14.18
C ALA A 94 0.24 30.58 13.31
N GLU A 95 0.37 29.58 12.43
CA GLU A 95 1.45 29.48 11.45
C GLU A 95 1.36 30.57 10.38
N LEU A 96 0.16 30.88 9.88
CA LEU A 96 -0.07 32.01 8.96
C LEU A 96 0.25 33.35 9.62
N LEU A 97 -0.23 33.58 10.85
CA LEU A 97 0.13 34.77 11.64
C LEU A 97 1.63 34.82 11.93
N PHE A 98 2.28 33.68 12.19
CA PHE A 98 3.72 33.61 12.41
C PHE A 98 4.51 33.89 11.13
N ALA A 99 4.04 33.44 9.98
CA ALA A 99 4.60 33.77 8.67
C ALA A 99 4.44 35.26 8.34
N GLU A 100 3.28 35.86 8.63
CA GLU A 100 3.08 37.32 8.54
C GLU A 100 3.97 38.07 9.51
N LEU A 101 4.13 37.59 10.74
CA LEU A 101 5.02 38.19 11.75
C LEU A 101 6.49 38.08 11.35
N CYS A 102 6.89 36.99 10.69
CA CYS A 102 8.20 36.84 10.07
C CYS A 102 8.39 37.81 8.90
N CYS A 103 7.35 38.04 8.09
CA CYS A 103 7.40 38.98 6.97
C CYS A 103 7.45 40.44 7.46
N VAL A 104 6.65 40.78 8.48
CA VAL A 104 6.68 42.08 9.17
C VAL A 104 7.99 42.29 9.89
N LYS A 105 8.56 41.25 10.50
CA LYS A 105 9.90 41.27 11.11
C LYS A 105 10.98 41.47 10.07
N ALA A 106 10.92 40.81 8.92
CA ALA A 106 11.85 41.02 7.82
C ALA A 106 11.75 42.45 7.25
N LEU A 107 10.54 43.01 7.16
CA LEU A 107 10.31 44.41 6.81
C LEU A 107 10.85 45.37 7.88
N LEU A 108 10.69 45.05 9.16
CA LEU A 108 11.24 45.82 10.29
C LEU A 108 12.76 45.75 10.33
N ASP A 109 13.35 44.57 10.15
CA ASP A 109 14.79 44.34 10.10
C ASP A 109 15.39 45.02 8.87
N SER A 110 14.70 45.00 7.73
CA SER A 110 15.08 45.76 6.53
C SER A 110 14.94 47.27 6.74
N ASN A 111 13.93 47.75 7.47
CA ASN A 111 13.77 49.17 7.80
C ASN A 111 14.76 49.62 8.88
N VAL A 112 15.18 48.73 9.78
CA VAL A 112 16.25 48.92 10.77
C VAL A 112 17.61 48.92 10.08
N GLU A 113 17.86 48.04 9.11
CA GLU A 113 19.03 48.08 8.23
C GLU A 113 19.03 49.33 7.36
N PHE A 114 17.87 49.75 6.84
CA PHE A 114 17.72 50.98 6.06
C PHE A 114 18.05 52.20 6.91
N LYS A 115 17.49 52.31 8.13
CA LYS A 115 17.82 53.39 9.08
C LYS A 115 19.22 53.31 9.68
N SER A 116 19.77 52.10 9.80
CA SER A 116 21.16 51.87 10.17
C SER A 116 22.06 52.40 9.06
N ASN A 117 21.79 52.03 7.81
CA ASN A 117 22.50 52.51 6.63
C ASN A 117 22.37 54.03 6.50
N GLU A 118 21.19 54.61 6.65
CA GLU A 118 20.94 56.07 6.71
C GLU A 118 21.77 56.73 7.83
N SER A 119 21.86 56.10 9.01
CA SER A 119 22.70 56.58 10.12
C SER A 119 24.19 56.45 9.84
N THR A 120 24.62 55.40 9.14
CA THR A 120 26.02 55.23 8.70
C THR A 120 26.37 56.19 7.57
N GLU A 121 25.41 56.58 6.75
CA GLU A 121 25.55 57.53 5.64
C GLU A 121 25.59 58.97 6.16
N LEU A 122 24.71 59.32 7.12
CA LEU A 122 24.80 60.56 7.92
C LEU A 122 26.10 60.63 8.74
N MET A 123 26.58 59.50 9.29
CA MET A 123 27.89 59.43 9.97
C MET A 123 29.06 59.57 9.00
N LYS A 124 28.92 59.14 7.74
CA LYS A 124 29.91 59.35 6.67
C LYS A 124 29.88 60.80 6.20
N GLU A 125 28.72 61.43 6.07
CA GLU A 125 28.59 62.86 5.77
C GLU A 125 29.12 63.74 6.91
N LEU A 126 28.83 63.41 8.19
CA LEU A 126 29.45 64.08 9.34
C LEU A 126 30.96 63.86 9.39
N LYS A 127 31.46 62.68 9.02
CA LYS A 127 32.91 62.44 8.89
C LYS A 127 33.51 63.25 7.74
N PHE A 128 32.79 63.41 6.64
CA PHE A 128 33.24 64.20 5.49
C PHE A 128 33.24 65.71 5.80
N GLU A 129 32.32 66.21 6.63
CA GLU A 129 32.36 67.58 7.14
C GLU A 129 33.43 67.80 8.22
N VAL A 130 33.68 66.80 9.09
CA VAL A 130 34.73 66.88 10.13
C VAL A 130 36.13 66.69 9.53
N GLU A 131 36.30 65.88 8.49
CA GLU A 131 37.57 65.68 7.77
C GLU A 131 37.78 66.75 6.67
N GLY A 132 36.71 67.33 6.10
CA GLY A 132 36.76 68.51 5.22
C GLY A 132 36.97 69.84 5.97
N GLY A 133 36.58 69.91 7.24
CA GLY A 133 36.84 71.04 8.14
C GLY A 133 38.25 71.05 8.77
N ALA A 134 39.00 69.96 8.66
CA ALA A 134 40.38 69.85 9.18
C ALA A 134 41.47 70.25 8.17
N HIS A 135 41.08 70.69 6.97
CA HIS A 135 41.99 71.19 5.94
C HIS A 135 41.78 72.69 5.64
N CYS A 136 41.51 73.49 6.68
CA CYS A 136 41.73 74.93 6.65
C CYS A 136 42.05 75.43 8.07
N THR A 137 43.28 75.20 8.53
CA THR A 137 44.02 76.05 9.50
C THR A 137 45.46 75.54 9.66
N MET A 138 46.22 75.56 8.57
CA MET A 138 47.68 75.68 8.65
C MET A 138 48.26 76.28 7.36
N GLU A 139 47.84 77.51 7.05
CA GLU A 139 48.68 78.49 6.34
C GLU A 139 48.08 79.90 6.55
N CYS A 140 48.60 80.60 7.56
CA CYS A 140 48.76 82.06 7.67
C CYS A 140 49.00 82.46 9.14
N HIS A 141 50.20 82.19 9.62
CA HIS A 141 50.89 83.13 10.50
C HIS A 141 51.67 84.08 9.59
N MET A 142 51.11 85.26 9.28
CA MET A 142 51.83 86.54 9.29
C MET A 142 50.87 87.70 8.97
N ALA A 143 50.94 88.74 9.82
CA ALA A 143 50.21 90.01 9.81
C ALA A 143 48.68 89.86 10.03
N GLY A 144 48.02 90.43 11.04
CA GLY A 144 48.28 91.64 11.81
C GLY A 144 46.98 92.45 11.83
N VAL A 145 46.47 92.75 13.04
CA VAL A 145 45.53 93.85 13.36
C VAL A 145 44.01 93.62 13.20
N MET A 146 43.37 93.52 14.38
CA MET A 146 42.12 94.13 14.87
C MET A 146 40.80 94.18 14.05
N ARG A 147 39.78 93.60 14.73
CA ARG A 147 38.48 94.19 15.17
C ARG A 147 37.19 93.95 14.33
N PRO A 148 36.01 94.01 14.99
CA PRO A 148 34.90 93.06 14.80
C PRO A 148 33.55 93.71 14.42
N SER A 149 32.56 92.89 14.03
CA SER A 149 31.11 93.16 14.14
C SER A 149 30.32 91.93 13.68
N SER A 150 29.63 91.23 14.58
CA SER A 150 28.20 91.32 14.89
C SER A 150 27.24 90.81 13.78
N SER A 151 26.61 89.65 13.98
CA SER A 151 25.18 89.55 14.31
C SER A 151 24.59 88.17 13.98
N MET A 152 23.78 87.68 14.93
CA MET A 152 22.60 86.80 14.80
C MET A 152 22.86 85.32 14.41
N ALA A 153 22.88 84.38 15.37
CA ALA A 153 21.79 83.89 16.24
C ALA A 153 20.72 83.06 15.50
N GLY A 154 20.54 81.81 15.94
CA GLY A 154 19.30 81.07 15.74
C GLY A 154 19.43 79.54 15.73
N GLY A 155 19.13 78.88 16.85
CA GLY A 155 18.42 77.59 16.84
C GLY A 155 19.21 76.32 17.13
N CYS A 156 19.53 76.05 18.41
CA CYS A 156 19.88 74.71 18.89
C CYS A 156 18.59 74.04 19.40
N ASN A 157 18.18 72.91 18.80
CA ASN A 157 16.91 72.23 19.12
C ASN A 157 17.03 71.42 20.45
N PRO A 158 16.19 71.68 21.49
CA PRO A 158 16.29 71.03 22.80
C PRO A 158 15.89 69.55 22.85
N ASP A 159 15.38 68.96 21.77
CA ASP A 159 14.77 67.62 21.76
C ASP A 159 15.81 66.46 21.78
N LEU A 160 17.05 66.70 21.36
CA LEU A 160 18.08 65.67 21.25
C LEU A 160 18.62 65.18 22.61
N ARG A 161 18.59 66.06 23.62
CA ARG A 161 19.13 65.78 24.96
C ARG A 161 18.15 64.99 25.85
N SER A 162 16.86 65.03 25.51
CA SER A 162 15.78 64.27 26.15
C SER A 162 15.83 62.79 25.70
N ARG A 163 16.03 62.55 24.40
CA ARG A 163 16.05 61.19 23.81
C ARG A 163 17.28 60.37 24.22
N LEU A 164 18.41 61.00 24.54
CA LEU A 164 19.61 60.31 25.00
C LEU A 164 19.49 59.76 26.45
N LYS A 165 18.58 60.31 27.26
CA LYS A 165 18.38 59.88 28.67
C LYS A 165 17.40 58.72 28.83
N SER A 166 16.53 58.42 27.86
CA SER A 166 15.61 57.27 27.96
C SER A 166 16.21 55.94 27.46
N LEU A 167 17.36 55.98 26.78
CA LEU A 167 18.06 54.79 26.27
C LEU A 167 19.04 54.15 27.28
N LEU A 168 19.20 54.73 28.48
CA LEU A 168 20.13 54.28 29.52
C LEU A 168 19.41 53.78 30.80
N ALA A 169 18.42 52.91 30.64
CA ALA A 169 17.82 52.17 31.76
C ALA A 169 18.30 50.69 31.76
N ASP A 170 19.56 50.52 32.12
CA ASP A 170 20.37 49.28 32.15
C ASP A 170 19.96 48.24 33.22
N SER A 171 18.70 48.24 33.67
CA SER A 171 18.25 47.39 34.80
C SER A 171 17.82 45.98 34.38
N GLN A 172 17.28 45.82 33.16
CA GLN A 172 16.77 44.54 32.66
C GLN A 172 17.89 43.65 32.06
N ARG A 173 18.93 44.25 31.46
CA ARG A 173 20.05 43.55 30.83
C ARG A 173 20.93 42.82 31.86
N SER A 174 21.18 43.44 33.00
CA SER A 174 21.97 42.85 34.10
C SER A 174 21.29 41.62 34.72
N LYS A 175 19.95 41.64 34.87
CA LYS A 175 19.17 40.50 35.38
C LYS A 175 19.18 39.29 34.44
N LEU A 176 19.17 39.52 33.11
CA LEU A 176 19.20 38.45 32.12
C LEU A 176 20.57 37.78 32.05
N VAL A 177 21.65 38.57 32.13
CA VAL A 177 23.04 38.06 32.09
C VAL A 177 23.34 37.19 33.32
N ASN A 178 22.85 37.57 34.50
CA ASN A 178 23.05 36.77 35.71
C ASN A 178 22.27 35.43 35.67
N LYS A 179 21.03 35.42 35.18
CA LYS A 179 20.27 34.17 34.98
C LYS A 179 20.91 33.24 33.95
N LEU A 180 21.49 33.81 32.89
CA LEU A 180 22.21 33.04 31.87
C LEU A 180 23.53 32.46 32.42
N SER A 181 24.17 33.15 33.36
CA SER A 181 25.36 32.65 34.06
C SER A 181 25.03 31.45 34.97
N GLU A 182 23.95 31.55 35.76
CA GLU A 182 23.49 30.46 36.65
C GLU A 182 23.08 29.21 35.86
N ALA A 183 22.32 29.36 34.78
CA ALA A 183 21.93 28.26 33.90
C ALA A 183 23.15 27.56 33.27
N ASN A 184 24.17 28.33 32.88
CA ASN A 184 25.42 27.78 32.35
C ASN A 184 26.24 27.04 33.41
N GLN A 185 26.16 27.45 34.68
CA GLN A 185 26.86 26.79 35.78
C GLN A 185 26.20 25.45 36.15
N GLN A 186 24.86 25.39 36.13
CA GLN A 186 24.08 24.16 36.29
C GLN A 186 24.30 23.15 35.16
N ASN A 187 24.40 23.63 33.91
CA ASN A 187 24.69 22.80 32.75
C ASN A 187 26.11 22.19 32.82
N ARG A 188 27.09 22.92 33.35
CA ARG A 188 28.44 22.38 33.63
C ARG A 188 28.45 21.34 34.75
N PHE A 189 27.61 21.49 35.77
CA PHE A 189 27.47 20.53 36.87
C PHE A 189 26.83 19.21 36.40
N LEU A 190 25.75 19.28 35.61
CA LEU A 190 25.10 18.11 34.99
C LEU A 190 26.01 17.39 34.00
N LYS A 191 26.80 18.14 33.20
CA LYS A 191 27.81 17.55 32.31
C LYS A 191 28.87 16.77 33.09
N ARG A 192 29.34 17.28 34.25
CA ARG A 192 30.31 16.55 35.09
C ARG A 192 29.73 15.25 35.66
N GLN A 193 28.47 15.22 36.09
CA GLN A 193 27.83 13.99 36.56
C GLN A 193 27.64 12.93 35.46
N LEU A 194 27.45 13.35 34.19
CA LEU A 194 27.35 12.42 33.07
C LEU A 194 28.70 11.81 32.63
N PHE A 195 29.81 12.49 32.92
CA PHE A 195 31.15 12.06 32.48
C PHE A 195 31.78 10.98 33.38
N ASP A 196 31.36 10.87 34.65
CA ASP A 196 31.90 9.88 35.59
C ASP A 196 31.24 8.48 35.46
N GLY A 197 30.18 8.34 34.67
CA GLY A 197 29.37 7.11 34.57
C GLY A 197 29.59 6.22 33.33
N ILE A 198 30.42 6.62 32.35
CA ILE A 198 30.61 5.84 31.11
C ILE A 198 32.02 5.26 31.05
N GLY A 199 32.17 4.08 31.67
CA GLY A 199 33.34 3.24 31.51
C GLY A 199 33.48 2.69 30.09
N ILE A 200 34.73 2.75 29.60
CA ILE A 200 35.36 1.92 28.57
C ILE A 200 34.84 2.08 27.12
N ARG A 201 35.43 3.03 26.38
CA ARG A 201 35.48 3.01 24.90
C ARG A 201 36.94 3.10 24.44
N LYS A 202 37.39 2.12 23.65
CA LYS A 202 38.77 2.03 23.12
C LYS A 202 38.98 3.10 22.04
N SER A 203 40.04 3.90 22.17
CA SER A 203 40.53 4.85 21.17
C SER A 203 41.23 4.13 20.01
N LYS A 204 41.22 4.73 18.81
CA LYS A 204 41.93 4.23 17.63
C LYS A 204 42.98 5.25 17.17
N GLU A 205 44.21 4.76 16.94
CA GLU A 205 45.29 5.54 16.33
C GLU A 205 45.12 5.62 14.82
N VAL A 206 45.18 6.83 14.26
CA VAL A 206 45.13 7.07 12.82
C VAL A 206 46.32 7.94 12.39
N PRO A 207 47.19 7.46 11.50
CA PRO A 207 48.28 8.27 10.95
C PRO A 207 47.74 9.27 9.91
N LEU A 208 48.23 10.51 9.94
CA LEU A 208 47.85 11.59 9.04
C LEU A 208 49.09 12.12 8.32
N TYR A 209 48.96 12.36 7.01
CA TYR A 209 50.04 12.82 6.15
C TYR A 209 49.59 14.02 5.32
N TRP A 210 50.45 15.03 5.20
CA TRP A 210 50.27 16.16 4.28
C TRP A 210 51.51 16.31 3.40
N PHE A 211 51.33 16.65 2.13
CA PHE A 211 52.42 16.80 1.17
C PHE A 211 52.35 18.18 0.51
N GLY A 212 53.44 18.93 0.57
CA GLY A 212 53.53 20.22 -0.10
C GLY A 212 54.74 21.04 0.36
N MET A 213 54.81 22.29 -0.11
CA MET A 213 55.77 23.26 0.42
C MET A 213 55.11 24.01 1.57
N ALA A 214 55.66 23.95 2.78
CA ALA A 214 55.26 24.75 3.94
C ALA A 214 56.40 24.73 4.97
N GLU A 215 56.53 25.76 5.82
CA GLU A 215 57.50 25.78 6.93
C GLU A 215 57.00 24.92 8.10
N SER A 216 55.70 24.94 8.35
CA SER A 216 55.03 24.11 9.36
C SER A 216 53.57 23.88 8.99
N VAL A 217 53.04 22.73 9.43
CA VAL A 217 51.64 22.34 9.26
C VAL A 217 51.06 22.00 10.63
N GLN A 218 49.91 22.59 10.96
CA GLN A 218 49.17 22.30 12.19
C GLN A 218 47.76 21.82 11.86
N VAL A 219 47.32 20.77 12.55
CA VAL A 219 45.93 20.31 12.54
C VAL A 219 45.07 21.23 13.40
N MET A 220 43.98 21.73 12.85
CA MET A 220 42.99 22.58 13.50
C MET A 220 41.62 21.87 13.39
N GLY A 221 41.38 20.87 14.24
CA GLY A 221 40.12 20.12 14.29
C GLY A 221 39.24 20.57 15.46
N SER A 222 37.94 20.77 15.23
CA SER A 222 36.98 21.25 16.24
C SER A 222 36.07 20.17 16.85
N PHE A 223 36.32 18.88 16.55
CA PHE A 223 35.35 17.81 16.81
C PHE A 223 35.56 17.00 18.09
N ASP A 224 36.80 16.92 18.59
CA ASP A 224 37.11 16.18 19.83
C ASP A 224 37.65 17.08 20.96
N GLY A 225 38.05 18.32 20.67
CA GLY A 225 38.62 19.32 21.59
C GLY A 225 40.07 19.06 22.02
N TRP A 226 40.72 18.01 21.50
CA TRP A 226 42.02 17.50 21.98
C TRP A 226 43.04 17.40 20.84
N SER A 227 42.58 17.43 19.58
CA SER A 227 43.41 17.38 18.36
C SER A 227 43.70 18.76 17.74
N GLU A 228 43.22 19.84 18.35
CA GLU A 228 43.45 21.23 17.92
C GLU A 228 44.90 21.67 18.23
N GLY A 229 45.59 22.22 17.23
CA GLY A 229 46.95 22.77 17.34
C GLY A 229 48.07 21.74 17.23
N LYS A 230 47.78 20.47 16.90
CA LYS A 230 48.83 19.44 16.79
C LYS A 230 49.74 19.71 15.58
N GLN A 231 51.04 19.88 15.85
CA GLN A 231 52.04 20.03 14.79
C GLN A 231 52.33 18.69 14.12
N LEU A 232 52.43 18.72 12.79
CA LEU A 232 52.96 17.61 12.02
C LEU A 232 54.49 17.74 11.89
N SER A 233 55.18 16.62 12.01
CA SER A 233 56.64 16.57 11.89
C SER A 233 57.04 16.54 10.41
N PRO A 234 57.95 17.42 9.95
CA PRO A 234 58.42 17.42 8.56
C PRO A 234 59.45 16.30 8.29
N GLU A 235 59.26 15.60 7.18
CA GLU A 235 60.20 14.70 6.50
C GLU A 235 60.53 15.31 5.13
N TYR A 236 61.80 15.67 4.91
CA TYR A 236 62.24 16.29 3.67
C TYR A 236 62.49 15.24 2.59
N THR A 237 61.67 15.19 1.54
CA THR A 237 61.78 14.20 0.45
C THR A 237 62.31 14.78 -0.86
N GLY A 238 63.01 15.93 -0.81
CA GLY A 238 63.64 16.57 -1.96
C GLY A 238 62.81 17.70 -2.57
N SER A 239 61.77 17.39 -3.35
CA SER A 239 60.99 18.38 -4.12
C SER A 239 59.71 18.89 -3.41
N PHE A 240 59.26 18.21 -2.36
CA PHE A 240 58.18 18.61 -1.46
C PHE A 240 58.50 18.09 -0.05
N SER A 241 57.90 18.69 0.98
CA SER A 241 58.01 18.19 2.36
C SER A 241 56.77 17.36 2.70
N LYS A 242 56.99 16.16 3.25
CA LYS A 242 55.94 15.33 3.83
C LYS A 242 55.82 15.67 5.31
N PHE A 243 54.62 15.95 5.78
CA PHE A 243 54.35 16.26 7.18
C PHE A 243 53.49 15.15 7.76
N SER A 244 53.90 14.54 8.88
CA SER A 244 53.18 13.42 9.49
C SER A 244 52.86 13.62 10.98
N ALA A 245 51.71 13.11 11.43
CA ALA A 245 51.35 12.96 12.84
C ALA A 245 50.35 11.81 13.05
N THR A 246 50.34 11.20 14.23
CA THR A 246 49.31 10.22 14.62
C THR A 246 48.22 10.89 15.44
N LEU A 247 46.95 10.76 15.05
CA LEU A 247 45.78 11.27 15.78
C LEU A 247 45.11 10.16 16.59
N MET A 248 44.62 10.51 17.78
CA MET A 248 43.82 9.64 18.64
C MET A 248 42.35 9.99 18.45
N LEU A 249 41.60 9.17 17.71
CA LEU A 249 40.18 9.40 17.47
C LEU A 249 39.33 8.63 18.50
N ARG A 250 38.28 9.28 19.01
CA ARG A 250 37.21 8.62 19.78
C ARG A 250 36.07 8.20 18.85
N PRO A 251 35.43 7.02 19.05
CA PRO A 251 34.20 6.69 18.34
C PRO A 251 33.08 7.66 18.71
N GLY A 252 32.48 8.33 17.72
CA GLY A 252 31.20 9.03 17.91
C GLY A 252 30.10 8.03 18.25
N SER A 253 29.12 8.41 19.06
CA SER A 253 27.88 7.65 19.20
C SER A 253 26.89 8.10 18.14
N VAL A 254 26.46 7.18 17.28
CA VAL A 254 25.20 7.35 16.53
C VAL A 254 24.07 7.06 17.52
N ARG A 255 23.28 8.08 17.88
CA ARG A 255 21.95 7.84 18.44
C ARG A 255 21.00 7.77 17.26
N CYS A 256 20.67 6.55 16.86
CA CYS A 256 19.61 6.29 15.91
C CYS A 256 18.29 6.29 16.71
N THR A 257 17.32 7.11 16.31
CA THR A 257 16.02 7.16 17.00
C THR A 257 15.11 5.98 16.60
N THR A 258 15.42 5.26 15.52
CA THR A 258 14.64 4.10 15.06
C THR A 258 15.53 2.86 14.86
N ILE A 259 15.30 1.86 15.71
CA ILE A 259 16.06 0.61 15.80
C ILE A 259 15.85 -0.28 14.54
N GLY A 260 14.80 -0.05 13.74
CA GLY A 260 14.36 -0.89 12.60
C GLY A 260 15.37 -1.20 11.49
N VAL A 261 16.09 -0.17 11.05
CA VAL A 261 16.51 -0.06 9.64
C VAL A 261 17.97 -0.51 9.39
N ALA A 262 18.85 -0.41 10.39
CA ALA A 262 20.20 -0.97 10.31
C ALA A 262 20.20 -2.51 10.19
N HIS A 263 19.06 -3.15 10.42
CA HIS A 263 18.90 -4.60 10.46
C HIS A 263 18.44 -5.22 9.12
N ILE A 264 18.05 -4.43 8.12
CA ILE A 264 17.76 -4.93 6.75
C ILE A 264 19.04 -4.98 5.88
N SER A 265 20.09 -4.21 6.22
CA SER A 265 21.35 -4.24 5.46
C SER A 265 21.94 -5.64 5.28
N PRO A 266 21.97 -6.54 6.30
CA PRO A 266 22.46 -7.90 6.11
C PRO A 266 21.72 -8.67 5.02
N ILE A 267 20.39 -8.58 4.95
CA ILE A 267 19.62 -9.31 3.93
C ILE A 267 19.85 -8.72 2.54
N LEU A 268 20.01 -7.41 2.42
CA LEU A 268 20.38 -6.77 1.14
C LEU A 268 21.78 -7.19 0.69
N ASP A 269 22.73 -7.34 1.62
CA ASP A 269 24.09 -7.83 1.32
C ASP A 269 24.09 -9.30 0.89
N VAL A 270 23.22 -10.14 1.48
CA VAL A 270 23.02 -11.53 1.05
C VAL A 270 22.43 -11.56 -0.36
N GLN A 271 21.35 -10.80 -0.61
CA GLN A 271 20.75 -10.65 -1.94
C GLN A 271 21.79 -10.20 -2.97
N ASP A 272 22.63 -9.20 -2.65
CA ASP A 272 23.66 -8.73 -3.57
C ASP A 272 24.70 -9.82 -3.92
N LYS A 273 25.07 -10.66 -2.96
CA LYS A 273 26.03 -11.77 -3.15
C LYS A 273 25.45 -12.93 -3.93
N GLU A 274 24.17 -13.22 -3.74
CA GLU A 274 23.48 -14.36 -4.38
C GLU A 274 22.83 -14.00 -5.73
N ARG A 275 22.94 -12.75 -6.17
CA ARG A 275 22.46 -12.29 -7.49
C ARG A 275 23.05 -13.07 -8.66
N ALA A 276 22.31 -13.08 -9.77
CA ALA A 276 22.77 -13.61 -11.04
C ALA A 276 24.08 -12.92 -11.51
N PRO A 277 25.00 -13.66 -12.16
CA PRO A 277 26.21 -13.08 -12.72
C PRO A 277 25.91 -11.93 -13.69
N THR A 278 26.81 -10.95 -13.78
CA THR A 278 26.67 -9.78 -14.65
C THR A 278 26.28 -10.13 -16.10
N SER A 279 26.91 -11.15 -16.69
CA SER A 279 26.61 -11.56 -18.06
C SER A 279 25.19 -12.09 -18.23
N VAL A 280 24.65 -12.78 -17.21
CA VAL A 280 23.28 -13.31 -17.23
C VAL A 280 22.29 -12.15 -17.18
N GLN A 281 22.50 -11.20 -16.27
CA GLN A 281 21.63 -10.02 -16.14
C GLN A 281 21.61 -9.14 -17.39
N VAL A 282 22.77 -8.91 -18.00
CA VAL A 282 22.88 -8.16 -19.26
C VAL A 282 22.15 -8.88 -20.39
N ASN A 283 22.32 -10.20 -20.52
CA ASN A 283 21.61 -11.00 -21.52
C ASN A 283 20.10 -10.99 -21.30
N ALA A 284 19.64 -11.07 -20.06
CA ALA A 284 18.23 -11.00 -19.71
C ALA A 284 17.61 -9.65 -20.09
N ALA A 285 18.30 -8.54 -19.78
CA ALA A 285 17.89 -7.20 -20.19
C ALA A 285 17.88 -7.02 -21.71
N HIS A 286 18.84 -7.59 -22.43
CA HIS A 286 18.78 -7.65 -23.90
C HIS A 286 17.59 -8.48 -24.40
N GLY A 287 17.23 -9.58 -23.72
CA GLY A 287 16.02 -10.35 -24.02
C GLY A 287 14.74 -9.51 -23.87
N VAL A 288 14.64 -8.71 -22.81
CA VAL A 288 13.53 -7.75 -22.62
C VAL A 288 13.49 -6.75 -23.78
N LEU A 289 14.64 -6.14 -24.12
CA LEU A 289 14.75 -5.21 -25.26
C LEU A 289 14.32 -5.87 -26.58
N SER A 290 14.77 -7.10 -26.86
CA SER A 290 14.46 -7.78 -28.11
C SER A 290 12.99 -8.19 -28.21
N ARG A 291 12.31 -8.49 -27.10
CA ARG A 291 10.86 -8.76 -27.11
C ARG A 291 10.04 -7.47 -27.22
N LEU A 292 10.48 -6.39 -26.58
CA LEU A 292 9.80 -5.10 -26.60
C LEU A 292 9.99 -4.33 -27.92
N LEU A 293 11.23 -4.28 -28.41
CA LEU A 293 11.63 -3.45 -29.56
C LEU A 293 12.68 -4.19 -30.43
N PRO A 294 12.28 -5.27 -31.15
CA PRO A 294 13.21 -6.16 -31.83
C PRO A 294 14.19 -5.47 -32.79
N SER A 295 13.70 -4.48 -33.55
CA SER A 295 14.48 -3.72 -34.55
C SER A 295 15.59 -2.86 -33.96
N HIS A 296 15.55 -2.59 -32.65
CA HIS A 296 16.48 -1.69 -31.96
C HIS A 296 17.47 -2.43 -31.05
N SER A 297 17.51 -3.76 -31.12
CA SER A 297 18.37 -4.59 -30.28
C SER A 297 19.86 -4.18 -30.35
N SER A 298 20.34 -3.68 -31.50
CA SER A 298 21.71 -3.20 -31.69
C SER A 298 21.93 -1.72 -31.34
N SER A 299 20.86 -0.95 -31.09
CA SER A 299 20.95 0.48 -30.78
C SER A 299 21.32 0.76 -29.33
N PHE A 300 21.20 -0.23 -28.44
CA PHE A 300 21.45 -0.09 -27.01
C PHE A 300 22.61 -0.99 -26.54
N ASP A 301 23.50 -0.42 -25.74
CA ASP A 301 24.61 -1.11 -25.07
C ASP A 301 24.36 -1.15 -23.56
N PHE A 302 24.25 -2.35 -22.99
CA PHE A 302 23.93 -2.58 -21.58
C PHE A 302 25.15 -3.08 -20.79
N HIS A 303 25.33 -2.56 -19.58
CA HIS A 303 26.39 -3.02 -18.68
C HIS A 303 26.02 -2.85 -17.21
N ILE A 304 26.44 -3.78 -16.36
CA ILE A 304 26.24 -3.65 -14.91
C ILE A 304 27.25 -2.66 -14.34
N ILE A 305 26.78 -1.77 -13.46
CA ILE A 305 27.58 -0.82 -12.70
C ILE A 305 27.49 -1.10 -11.20
N SER A 306 28.54 -0.75 -10.47
CA SER A 306 28.62 -0.95 -9.02
C SER A 306 27.78 0.07 -8.25
N LYS A 307 27.29 -0.28 -7.06
CA LYS A 307 26.56 0.66 -6.21
C LYS A 307 27.44 1.84 -5.78
N GLU A 308 28.75 1.66 -5.67
CA GLU A 308 29.72 2.73 -5.37
C GLU A 308 29.72 3.80 -6.47
N GLN A 309 29.69 3.39 -7.74
CA GLN A 309 29.54 4.30 -8.88
C GLN A 309 28.17 5.01 -8.86
N CYS A 310 27.17 4.40 -8.25
CA CYS A 310 25.85 4.96 -7.98
C CYS A 310 25.75 5.72 -6.65
N GLY A 311 26.85 6.06 -5.97
CA GLY A 311 26.80 6.77 -4.68
C GLY A 311 26.20 5.96 -3.52
N GLY A 312 26.40 4.64 -3.53
CA GLY A 312 25.97 3.69 -2.49
C GLY A 312 24.53 3.16 -2.63
N LYS A 313 23.83 3.46 -3.72
CA LYS A 313 22.43 3.04 -3.95
C LYS A 313 22.30 2.25 -5.25
N ALA A 314 21.20 1.52 -5.41
CA ALA A 314 20.82 1.01 -6.72
C ALA A 314 20.48 2.18 -7.67
N CYS A 315 20.89 2.09 -8.93
CA CYS A 315 20.69 3.16 -9.90
C CYS A 315 20.74 2.67 -11.35
N PHE A 316 20.26 3.50 -12.27
CA PHE A 316 20.60 3.42 -13.68
C PHE A 316 21.21 4.73 -14.19
N PHE A 317 22.08 4.61 -15.19
CA PHE A 317 22.80 5.72 -15.79
C PHE A 317 22.76 5.64 -17.31
N ILE A 318 22.24 6.67 -17.96
CA ILE A 318 22.02 6.72 -19.40
C ILE A 318 22.99 7.73 -20.03
N THR A 319 23.71 7.30 -21.05
CA THR A 319 24.68 8.13 -21.79
C THR A 319 24.59 7.89 -23.29
N ASN A 320 25.09 8.83 -24.09
CA ASN A 320 25.32 8.55 -25.51
C ASN A 320 26.51 7.60 -25.64
N HIS A 321 26.39 6.61 -26.53
CA HIS A 321 27.47 5.65 -26.74
C HIS A 321 28.71 6.34 -27.35
N PRO A 322 29.95 6.04 -26.90
CA PRO A 322 31.15 6.75 -27.36
C PRO A 322 31.45 6.59 -28.87
N SER A 323 30.96 5.51 -29.48
CA SER A 323 31.13 5.25 -30.92
C SER A 323 29.94 5.72 -31.77
N PHE A 324 29.05 6.55 -31.19
CA PHE A 324 27.90 7.12 -31.88
C PHE A 324 28.32 7.79 -33.21
N GLY A 325 27.60 7.48 -34.29
CA GLY A 325 27.87 7.98 -35.64
C GLY A 325 28.72 7.07 -36.53
N ARG A 326 29.19 5.91 -36.02
CA ARG A 326 29.69 4.82 -36.88
C ARG A 326 28.52 3.95 -37.32
N ASN A 327 28.42 3.64 -38.62
CA ASN A 327 27.39 2.75 -39.13
C ASN A 327 27.40 1.40 -38.38
N GLY A 328 26.25 1.02 -37.83
CA GLY A 328 26.06 -0.23 -37.09
C GLY A 328 26.55 -0.24 -35.64
N ALA A 329 27.04 0.89 -35.10
CA ALA A 329 27.39 0.99 -33.68
C ALA A 329 26.16 1.33 -32.81
N PRO A 330 26.11 0.89 -31.54
CA PRO A 330 25.10 1.32 -30.59
C PRO A 330 25.06 2.84 -30.44
N GLU A 331 23.87 3.37 -30.18
CA GLU A 331 23.62 4.80 -30.06
C GLU A 331 23.57 5.25 -28.60
N ILE A 332 22.93 4.45 -27.76
CA ILE A 332 22.67 4.73 -26.35
C ILE A 332 23.34 3.65 -25.50
N ARG A 333 23.97 4.07 -24.42
CA ARG A 333 24.54 3.18 -23.41
C ARG A 333 23.79 3.35 -22.10
N ILE A 334 23.32 2.24 -21.53
CA ILE A 334 22.64 2.20 -20.23
C ILE A 334 23.46 1.34 -19.27
N GLY A 335 23.85 1.93 -18.15
CA GLY A 335 24.42 1.24 -17.00
C GLY A 335 23.36 1.03 -15.93
N GLY A 336 23.32 -0.13 -15.28
CA GLY A 336 22.35 -0.42 -14.21
C GLY A 336 22.96 -1.25 -13.09
N SER A 337 22.50 -1.08 -11.85
CA SER A 337 22.97 -1.91 -10.73
C SER A 337 22.48 -3.37 -10.79
N THR A 338 21.40 -3.63 -11.53
CA THR A 338 20.86 -4.96 -11.83
C THR A 338 20.24 -4.99 -13.23
N GLY A 339 19.84 -6.18 -13.70
CA GLY A 339 19.00 -6.35 -14.89
C GLY A 339 17.70 -5.54 -14.83
N VAL A 340 17.05 -5.45 -13.67
CA VAL A 340 15.87 -4.58 -13.46
C VAL A 340 16.22 -3.12 -13.69
N GLU A 341 17.35 -2.62 -13.16
CA GLU A 341 17.74 -1.22 -13.39
C GLU A 341 18.11 -0.94 -14.86
N LEU A 342 18.66 -1.92 -15.58
CA LEU A 342 18.89 -1.80 -17.02
C LEU A 342 17.56 -1.64 -17.77
N SER A 343 16.59 -2.52 -17.49
CA SER A 343 15.26 -2.48 -18.11
C SER A 343 14.47 -1.21 -17.74
N ALA A 344 14.53 -0.78 -16.49
CA ALA A 344 13.92 0.48 -16.05
C ALA A 344 14.59 1.71 -16.69
N GLY A 345 15.91 1.68 -16.89
CA GLY A 345 16.63 2.73 -17.62
C GLY A 345 16.24 2.80 -19.09
N LEU A 346 16.03 1.64 -19.74
CA LEU A 346 15.48 1.56 -21.10
C LEU A 346 14.07 2.18 -21.14
N HIS A 347 13.19 1.79 -20.22
CA HIS A 347 11.84 2.33 -20.15
C HIS A 347 11.83 3.85 -19.91
N TRP A 348 12.65 4.34 -18.98
CA TRP A 348 12.80 5.76 -18.72
C TRP A 348 13.21 6.52 -19.99
N TYR A 349 14.17 5.98 -20.75
CA TYR A 349 14.61 6.57 -22.02
C TYR A 349 13.48 6.63 -23.05
N LEU A 350 12.78 5.51 -23.26
CA LEU A 350 11.68 5.42 -24.21
C LEU A 350 10.53 6.37 -23.82
N LYS A 351 10.16 6.42 -22.55
CA LYS A 351 9.08 7.26 -22.02
C LYS A 351 9.41 8.75 -22.14
N ASN A 352 10.60 9.16 -21.67
CA ASN A 352 10.93 10.58 -21.49
C ASN A 352 11.57 11.23 -22.73
N LEU A 353 12.27 10.46 -23.57
CA LEU A 353 12.97 10.99 -24.74
C LEU A 353 12.35 10.57 -26.07
N CYS A 354 11.72 9.40 -26.14
CA CYS A 354 11.03 8.94 -27.34
C CYS A 354 9.51 9.17 -27.30
N GLY A 355 8.94 9.52 -26.14
CA GLY A 355 7.50 9.71 -25.99
C GLY A 355 6.70 8.42 -26.16
N ALA A 356 7.29 7.27 -25.80
CA ALA A 356 6.61 5.97 -25.81
C ALA A 356 5.80 5.75 -24.53
N HIS A 357 4.88 4.79 -24.58
CA HIS A 357 4.12 4.33 -23.41
C HIS A 357 3.98 2.81 -23.46
N ILE A 358 4.12 2.15 -22.31
CA ILE A 358 4.04 0.69 -22.20
C ILE A 358 3.04 0.33 -21.09
N SER A 359 1.99 -0.41 -21.47
CA SER A 359 0.99 -0.98 -20.56
C SER A 359 0.65 -2.41 -20.96
N TRP A 360 -0.16 -3.11 -20.16
CA TRP A 360 -0.62 -4.46 -20.49
C TRP A 360 -1.35 -4.50 -21.83
N ASP A 361 -1.16 -5.58 -22.58
CA ASP A 361 -1.77 -5.80 -23.91
C ASP A 361 -3.28 -5.58 -23.90
N ILE A 362 -3.97 -6.06 -22.86
CA ILE A 362 -5.42 -5.93 -22.78
C ILE A 362 -5.89 -4.49 -22.51
N THR A 363 -5.02 -3.63 -21.98
CA THR A 363 -5.27 -2.19 -21.78
C THR A 363 -4.82 -1.32 -22.97
N GLY A 364 -4.71 -1.92 -24.15
CA GLY A 364 -4.27 -1.27 -25.38
C GLY A 364 -2.79 -1.53 -25.73
N GLY A 365 -2.02 -2.13 -24.82
CA GLY A 365 -0.63 -2.53 -25.03
C GLY A 365 0.36 -1.37 -24.99
N SER A 366 1.34 -1.43 -25.89
CA SER A 366 2.43 -0.45 -25.98
C SER A 366 2.26 0.48 -27.18
N GLN A 367 2.42 1.78 -26.95
CA GLN A 367 2.56 2.79 -27.99
C GLN A 367 4.06 3.04 -28.20
N LEU A 368 4.60 2.48 -29.29
CA LEU A 368 6.03 2.55 -29.64
C LEU A 368 6.28 3.25 -30.99
N SER A 369 5.25 3.76 -31.67
CA SER A 369 5.39 4.39 -32.99
C SER A 369 6.13 5.73 -32.93
N SER A 370 6.17 6.36 -31.75
CA SER A 370 6.97 7.56 -31.49
C SER A 370 8.48 7.28 -31.36
N VAL A 371 8.90 6.03 -31.23
CA VAL A 371 10.32 5.65 -31.11
C VAL A 371 11.03 5.78 -32.47
N PRO A 372 12.05 6.65 -32.61
CA PRO A 372 12.73 6.82 -33.89
C PRO A 372 13.45 5.56 -34.36
N ASN A 373 13.62 5.41 -35.68
CA ASN A 373 14.37 4.31 -36.26
C ASN A 373 15.82 4.27 -35.75
N PRO A 374 16.46 3.08 -35.71
CA PRO A 374 17.88 2.95 -35.40
C PRO A 374 18.74 3.93 -36.23
N GLY A 375 19.64 4.65 -35.57
CA GLY A 375 20.46 5.72 -36.14
C GLY A 375 19.93 7.13 -35.90
N PHE A 376 18.69 7.27 -35.41
CA PHE A 376 18.02 8.55 -35.15
C PHE A 376 17.54 8.68 -33.71
N LEU A 377 18.04 7.85 -32.78
CA LEU A 377 17.61 7.90 -31.40
C LEU A 377 17.99 9.24 -30.72
N PRO A 378 17.09 9.85 -29.92
CA PRO A 378 17.33 11.14 -29.29
C PRO A 378 18.56 11.13 -28.37
N ARG A 379 19.45 12.12 -28.55
CA ARG A 379 20.67 12.22 -27.74
C ARG A 379 20.36 12.67 -26.32
N VAL A 380 21.09 12.09 -25.39
CA VAL A 380 21.09 12.49 -23.97
C VAL A 380 22.07 13.65 -23.78
N ARG A 381 21.91 14.47 -22.73
CA ARG A 381 22.87 15.52 -22.39
C ARG A 381 24.27 14.94 -22.17
N ALA A 382 25.33 15.73 -22.42
CA ALA A 382 26.71 15.27 -22.35
C ALA A 382 27.12 14.70 -20.97
N THR A 383 26.49 15.16 -19.89
CA THR A 383 26.69 14.68 -18.51
C THR A 383 26.03 13.34 -18.23
N GLY A 384 25.20 12.82 -19.15
CA GLY A 384 24.33 11.67 -18.90
C GLY A 384 23.17 11.99 -17.97
N VAL A 385 22.34 10.97 -17.72
CA VAL A 385 21.21 10.99 -16.77
C VAL A 385 21.41 9.88 -15.76
N LEU A 386 21.60 10.23 -14.49
CA LEU A 386 21.73 9.30 -13.36
C LEU A 386 20.45 9.33 -12.54
N ILE A 387 19.76 8.20 -12.42
CA ILE A 387 18.58 8.06 -11.57
C ILE A 387 18.88 7.00 -10.51
N GLN A 388 18.95 7.44 -9.26
CA GLN A 388 19.12 6.57 -8.10
C GLN A 388 17.76 6.14 -7.57
N ARG A 389 17.67 4.94 -7.00
CA ARG A 389 16.50 4.54 -6.22
C ARG A 389 16.53 5.21 -4.84
N PRO A 390 15.44 5.83 -4.38
CA PRO A 390 15.28 6.18 -2.98
C PRO A 390 15.18 4.92 -2.10
N VAL A 391 14.52 3.85 -2.55
CA VAL A 391 14.27 2.62 -1.76
C VAL A 391 14.90 1.38 -2.43
N PRO A 392 15.39 0.39 -1.68
CA PRO A 392 15.95 -0.84 -2.22
C PRO A 392 14.88 -1.79 -2.76
N TRP A 393 13.67 -1.84 -2.19
CA TRP A 393 12.60 -2.71 -2.66
C TRP A 393 11.46 -1.96 -3.35
N ASN A 394 11.06 -2.50 -4.50
CA ASN A 394 9.83 -2.15 -5.20
C ASN A 394 8.99 -3.44 -5.34
N TYR A 395 7.97 -3.53 -4.50
CA TYR A 395 7.13 -4.71 -4.31
C TYR A 395 5.99 -4.78 -5.32
N TYR A 396 5.59 -6.00 -5.71
CA TYR A 396 4.48 -6.20 -6.63
C TYR A 396 3.67 -7.46 -6.31
N GLN A 397 2.35 -7.35 -6.51
CA GLN A 397 1.29 -8.35 -6.38
C GLN A 397 0.63 -8.40 -4.99
N ASN A 398 -0.56 -8.96 -4.93
CA ASN A 398 -1.27 -9.39 -3.73
C ASN A 398 -1.37 -10.94 -3.77
N ALA A 399 -1.52 -11.59 -2.62
CA ALA A 399 -1.80 -13.02 -2.57
C ALA A 399 -3.01 -13.38 -3.45
N VAL A 400 -4.04 -12.52 -3.47
CA VAL A 400 -5.28 -12.76 -4.24
C VAL A 400 -5.19 -12.46 -5.74
N SER A 401 -4.15 -11.75 -6.20
CA SER A 401 -3.90 -11.53 -7.65
C SER A 401 -3.73 -12.85 -8.40
N SER A 402 -3.20 -13.87 -7.70
CA SER A 402 -3.04 -15.21 -8.22
C SER A 402 -4.35 -15.88 -8.65
N SER A 403 -5.49 -15.42 -8.10
CA SER A 403 -6.81 -15.93 -8.43
C SER A 403 -7.53 -15.02 -9.44
N TYR A 404 -7.61 -13.72 -9.19
CA TYR A 404 -8.41 -12.81 -10.04
C TYR A 404 -7.79 -12.48 -11.39
N THR A 405 -6.48 -12.68 -11.55
CA THR A 405 -5.81 -12.39 -12.81
C THR A 405 -4.97 -13.58 -13.29
N PHE A 406 -4.11 -14.14 -12.43
CA PHE A 406 -3.07 -15.06 -12.91
C PHE A 406 -3.52 -16.52 -13.04
N ALA A 407 -4.73 -16.87 -12.56
CA ALA A 407 -5.19 -18.24 -12.43
C ALA A 407 -5.06 -19.08 -13.71
N TRP A 408 -5.20 -18.43 -14.87
CA TRP A 408 -5.19 -19.07 -16.18
C TRP A 408 -3.99 -18.72 -17.05
N TRP A 409 -2.96 -18.08 -16.48
CA TRP A 409 -1.80 -17.67 -17.25
C TRP A 409 -0.87 -18.84 -17.58
N ASN A 410 -0.48 -18.90 -18.84
CA ASN A 410 0.61 -19.76 -19.29
C ASN A 410 1.97 -19.03 -19.18
N TRP A 411 3.05 -19.69 -19.60
CA TRP A 411 4.38 -19.09 -19.60
C TRP A 411 4.49 -17.84 -20.47
N GLU A 412 3.85 -17.80 -21.64
CA GLU A 412 3.95 -16.66 -22.55
C GLU A 412 3.38 -15.38 -21.92
N ARG A 413 2.26 -15.50 -21.18
CA ARG A 413 1.70 -14.37 -20.43
C ARG A 413 2.55 -13.99 -19.22
N TRP A 414 3.11 -14.95 -18.49
CA TRP A 414 4.04 -14.69 -17.38
C TRP A 414 5.34 -14.03 -17.84
N GLU A 415 5.90 -14.42 -18.98
CA GLU A 415 7.10 -13.80 -19.54
C GLU A 415 6.87 -12.31 -19.82
N LYS A 416 5.71 -11.96 -20.41
CA LYS A 416 5.31 -10.56 -20.61
C LYS A 416 5.14 -9.81 -19.29
N GLU A 417 4.57 -10.45 -18.26
CA GLU A 417 4.43 -9.80 -16.96
C GLU A 417 5.78 -9.54 -16.32
N ILE A 418 6.71 -10.49 -16.34
CA ILE A 418 8.04 -10.31 -15.74
C ILE A 418 8.85 -9.25 -16.51
N ASP A 419 8.69 -9.18 -17.83
CA ASP A 419 9.26 -8.09 -18.62
C ASP A 419 8.66 -6.74 -18.22
N TRP A 420 7.34 -6.65 -18.06
CA TRP A 420 6.65 -5.47 -17.55
C TRP A 420 7.15 -5.09 -16.14
N MET A 421 7.28 -6.07 -15.23
CA MET A 421 7.87 -5.87 -13.90
C MET A 421 9.26 -5.24 -13.99
N ALA A 422 10.13 -5.77 -14.86
CA ALA A 422 11.50 -5.27 -15.00
C ALA A 422 11.55 -3.83 -15.53
N ILE A 423 10.76 -3.48 -16.54
CA ILE A 423 10.72 -2.12 -17.10
C ILE A 423 10.07 -1.10 -16.14
N GLN A 424 9.16 -1.56 -15.27
CA GLN A 424 8.59 -0.74 -14.19
C GLN A 424 9.49 -0.67 -12.95
N GLY A 425 10.64 -1.34 -12.97
CA GLY A 425 11.59 -1.32 -11.87
C GLY A 425 11.13 -2.11 -10.66
N ILE A 426 10.29 -3.13 -10.81
CA ILE A 426 9.90 -4.06 -9.74
C ILE A 426 11.04 -5.03 -9.49
N ASN A 427 11.40 -5.24 -8.22
CA ASN A 427 12.46 -6.16 -7.83
C ASN A 427 12.12 -7.06 -6.63
N LEU A 428 10.92 -6.94 -6.05
CA LEU A 428 10.42 -7.78 -4.97
C LEU A 428 9.01 -8.33 -5.28
N PRO A 429 8.81 -9.16 -6.33
CA PRO A 429 7.50 -9.71 -6.68
C PRO A 429 7.13 -10.95 -5.84
N LEU A 430 5.84 -11.18 -5.58
CA LEU A 430 5.37 -12.49 -5.08
C LEU A 430 5.56 -13.59 -6.14
N ALA A 431 5.81 -14.83 -5.69
CA ALA A 431 5.97 -15.99 -6.54
C ALA A 431 5.30 -17.23 -5.93
N PHE A 432 3.97 -17.31 -6.01
CA PHE A 432 3.14 -18.32 -5.33
C PHE A 432 2.70 -19.49 -6.22
N THR A 433 3.00 -19.43 -7.52
CA THR A 433 2.58 -20.42 -8.50
C THR A 433 3.08 -21.82 -8.12
N GLY A 434 2.23 -22.83 -8.20
CA GLY A 434 2.60 -24.23 -7.97
C GLY A 434 2.89 -24.63 -6.51
N GLN A 435 2.64 -23.77 -5.52
CA GLN A 435 2.90 -24.11 -4.11
C GLN A 435 2.11 -25.33 -3.61
N GLU A 436 0.95 -25.63 -4.22
CA GLU A 436 0.17 -26.84 -3.91
C GLU A 436 0.97 -28.12 -4.18
N ALA A 437 1.88 -28.11 -5.16
CA ALA A 437 2.75 -29.25 -5.46
C ALA A 437 3.82 -29.45 -4.39
N ILE A 438 4.28 -28.36 -3.76
CA ILE A 438 5.17 -28.42 -2.60
C ILE A 438 4.39 -29.00 -1.42
N TRP A 439 3.18 -28.50 -1.14
CA TRP A 439 2.32 -29.02 -0.08
C TRP A 439 2.01 -30.51 -0.23
N GLN A 440 1.68 -30.96 -1.45
CA GLN A 440 1.44 -32.36 -1.73
C GLN A 440 2.64 -33.24 -1.31
N ARG A 441 3.87 -32.80 -1.62
CA ARG A 441 5.10 -33.54 -1.28
C ARG A 441 5.43 -33.47 0.21
N VAL A 442 5.22 -32.32 0.84
CA VAL A 442 5.43 -32.15 2.29
C VAL A 442 4.50 -33.06 3.05
N PHE A 443 3.19 -32.99 2.81
CA PHE A 443 2.21 -33.79 3.55
C PHE A 443 2.37 -35.31 3.32
N GLN A 444 2.89 -35.74 2.17
CA GLN A 444 3.29 -37.15 1.96
C GLN A 444 4.34 -37.62 2.98
N THR A 445 5.28 -36.75 3.41
CA THR A 445 6.26 -37.09 4.45
C THR A 445 5.65 -37.20 5.85
N PHE A 446 4.44 -36.66 6.05
CA PHE A 446 3.66 -36.74 7.28
C PHE A 446 2.55 -37.80 7.21
N ASN A 447 2.68 -38.81 6.33
CA ASN A 447 1.73 -39.91 6.14
C ASN A 447 0.31 -39.48 5.68
N ILE A 448 0.19 -38.35 4.99
CA ILE A 448 -1.05 -37.89 4.36
C ILE A 448 -1.01 -38.27 2.88
N SER A 449 -2.00 -39.03 2.42
CA SER A 449 -2.06 -39.47 1.01
C SER A 449 -2.60 -38.37 0.10
N SER A 450 -2.43 -38.51 -1.22
CA SER A 450 -3.04 -37.58 -2.17
C SER A 450 -4.58 -37.59 -2.13
N LEU A 451 -5.20 -38.70 -1.69
CA LEU A 451 -6.65 -38.78 -1.51
C LEU A 451 -7.10 -37.96 -0.29
N ASP A 452 -6.31 -37.97 0.77
CA ASP A 452 -6.55 -37.20 1.99
C ASP A 452 -6.45 -35.67 1.78
N LEU A 453 -5.88 -35.24 0.65
CA LEU A 453 -5.78 -33.84 0.23
C LEU A 453 -6.89 -33.41 -0.75
N SER A 454 -7.80 -34.32 -1.13
CA SER A 454 -8.80 -34.04 -2.17
C SER A 454 -9.81 -32.96 -1.78
N ASP A 455 -10.04 -32.76 -0.48
CA ASP A 455 -10.92 -31.72 0.07
C ASP A 455 -10.15 -30.52 0.66
N PHE A 456 -8.81 -30.55 0.62
CA PHE A 456 -7.96 -29.52 1.23
C PHE A 456 -7.76 -28.33 0.30
N PHE A 457 -7.35 -28.57 -0.95
CA PHE A 457 -7.12 -27.50 -1.92
C PHE A 457 -8.42 -27.05 -2.58
N GLY A 458 -8.59 -25.74 -2.72
CA GLY A 458 -9.60 -25.17 -3.62
C GLY A 458 -9.31 -25.46 -5.09
N GLY A 459 -10.28 -25.16 -5.96
CA GLY A 459 -10.09 -25.16 -7.41
C GLY A 459 -9.19 -23.99 -7.87
N PRO A 460 -8.67 -24.03 -9.11
CA PRO A 460 -7.67 -23.07 -9.60
C PRO A 460 -8.01 -21.59 -9.37
N ALA A 461 -9.26 -21.20 -9.56
CA ALA A 461 -9.70 -19.81 -9.44
C ALA A 461 -9.87 -19.33 -7.98
N PHE A 462 -9.72 -20.23 -7.00
CA PHE A 462 -9.99 -19.98 -5.57
C PHE A 462 -8.78 -20.27 -4.68
N LEU A 463 -7.62 -20.56 -5.27
CA LEU A 463 -6.42 -20.97 -4.53
C LEU A 463 -5.93 -19.90 -3.57
N ALA A 464 -6.10 -18.61 -3.87
CA ALA A 464 -5.66 -17.55 -2.95
C ALA A 464 -6.29 -17.67 -1.57
N TRP A 465 -7.62 -17.78 -1.50
CA TRP A 465 -8.35 -17.95 -0.23
C TRP A 465 -8.12 -19.31 0.41
N SER A 466 -7.83 -20.34 -0.39
CA SER A 466 -7.43 -21.64 0.15
C SER A 466 -6.07 -21.57 0.86
N ARG A 467 -5.09 -20.85 0.28
CA ARG A 467 -3.75 -20.64 0.85
C ARG A 467 -3.80 -19.83 2.16
N MET A 468 -4.68 -18.83 2.21
CA MET A 468 -4.90 -18.00 3.40
C MET A 468 -5.81 -18.68 4.46
N GLY A 469 -6.27 -19.90 4.20
CA GLY A 469 -7.05 -20.69 5.16
C GLY A 469 -8.53 -20.31 5.28
N ASN A 470 -9.05 -19.47 4.39
CA ASN A 470 -10.44 -19.05 4.43
C ASN A 470 -11.41 -20.13 3.91
N LEU A 471 -10.99 -20.89 2.89
CA LEU A 471 -11.79 -21.97 2.29
C LEU A 471 -10.98 -23.23 2.00
N HIS A 472 -11.67 -24.35 1.78
CA HIS A 472 -11.07 -25.60 1.33
C HIS A 472 -12.04 -26.33 0.38
N GLY A 473 -11.49 -27.12 -0.56
CA GLY A 473 -12.26 -27.99 -1.47
C GLY A 473 -13.12 -27.31 -2.54
N TRP A 474 -13.56 -26.07 -2.35
CA TRP A 474 -14.45 -25.35 -3.28
C TRP A 474 -13.86 -25.23 -4.69
N GLY A 475 -14.58 -25.73 -5.70
CA GLY A 475 -14.14 -25.75 -7.10
C GLY A 475 -13.09 -26.83 -7.44
N GLY A 476 -12.59 -27.57 -6.44
CA GLY A 476 -11.67 -28.69 -6.59
C GLY A 476 -12.38 -30.00 -6.98
N PRO A 477 -11.68 -31.15 -6.90
CA PRO A 477 -10.28 -31.30 -6.51
C PRO A 477 -9.31 -30.87 -7.62
N LEU A 478 -8.04 -30.59 -7.25
CA LEU A 478 -6.97 -30.35 -8.22
C LEU A 478 -6.44 -31.70 -8.78
N PRO A 479 -6.32 -31.87 -10.11
CA PRO A 479 -5.78 -33.09 -10.69
C PRO A 479 -4.24 -33.09 -10.71
N GLN A 480 -3.60 -34.26 -10.79
CA GLN A 480 -2.12 -34.38 -10.73
C GLN A 480 -1.40 -33.50 -11.78
N ASN A 481 -1.94 -33.41 -13.00
CA ASN A 481 -1.36 -32.59 -14.05
C ASN A 481 -1.34 -31.08 -13.70
N TRP A 482 -2.27 -30.60 -12.88
CA TRP A 482 -2.23 -29.22 -12.39
C TRP A 482 -0.97 -28.99 -11.54
N PHE A 483 -0.71 -29.86 -10.56
CA PHE A 483 0.49 -29.79 -9.73
C PHE A 483 1.77 -29.79 -10.57
N ASP A 484 1.85 -30.70 -11.55
CA ASP A 484 3.04 -30.83 -12.39
C ASP A 484 3.25 -29.61 -13.32
N GLN A 485 2.18 -29.12 -13.95
CA GLN A 485 2.22 -27.94 -14.83
C GLN A 485 2.58 -26.67 -14.06
N GLN A 486 1.93 -26.44 -12.91
CA GLN A 486 2.16 -25.24 -12.10
C GLN A 486 3.55 -25.24 -11.46
N LEU A 487 4.05 -26.40 -11.02
CA LEU A 487 5.44 -26.52 -10.55
C LEU A 487 6.44 -26.20 -11.67
N SER A 488 6.21 -26.72 -12.88
CA SER A 488 7.05 -26.41 -14.03
C SER A 488 6.99 -24.92 -14.40
N LEU A 489 5.83 -24.30 -14.29
CA LEU A 489 5.64 -22.87 -14.57
C LEU A 489 6.39 -22.02 -13.55
N GLN A 490 6.28 -22.33 -12.26
CA GLN A 490 6.97 -21.64 -11.18
C GLN A 490 8.49 -21.68 -11.35
N ARG A 491 9.07 -22.82 -11.74
CA ARG A 491 10.51 -22.91 -12.00
C ARG A 491 10.96 -21.92 -13.08
N LYS A 492 10.19 -21.76 -14.16
CA LYS A 492 10.49 -20.78 -15.22
C LYS A 492 10.34 -19.33 -14.73
N ILE A 493 9.31 -19.06 -13.91
CA ILE A 493 9.09 -17.74 -13.30
C ILE A 493 10.30 -17.36 -12.44
N LEU A 494 10.70 -18.24 -11.51
CA LEU A 494 11.82 -18.01 -10.61
C LEU A 494 13.15 -17.86 -11.38
N GLU A 495 13.38 -18.67 -12.41
CA GLU A 495 14.55 -18.56 -13.28
C GLU A 495 14.62 -17.19 -13.95
N ARG A 496 13.54 -16.72 -14.59
CA ARG A 496 13.54 -15.39 -15.24
C ARG A 496 13.66 -14.24 -14.25
N MET A 497 13.03 -14.35 -13.08
CA MET A 497 13.18 -13.36 -12.00
C MET A 497 14.64 -13.27 -11.53
N TYR A 498 15.29 -14.41 -11.32
CA TYR A 498 16.71 -14.50 -10.98
C TYR A 498 17.60 -13.88 -12.07
N GLU A 499 17.37 -14.24 -13.33
CA GLU A 499 18.10 -13.71 -14.48
C GLU A 499 18.08 -12.19 -14.54
N LEU A 500 16.95 -11.55 -14.19
CA LEU A 500 16.80 -10.10 -14.17
C LEU A 500 17.32 -9.44 -12.88
N GLY A 501 17.69 -10.22 -11.87
CA GLY A 501 18.15 -9.73 -10.57
C GLY A 501 17.02 -9.32 -9.62
N MET A 502 15.82 -9.87 -9.80
CA MET A 502 14.70 -9.74 -8.85
C MET A 502 14.90 -10.69 -7.66
N THR A 503 14.28 -10.36 -6.52
CA THR A 503 14.17 -11.25 -5.36
C THR A 503 12.71 -11.67 -5.19
N PRO A 504 12.33 -12.90 -5.59
CA PRO A 504 10.95 -13.36 -5.45
C PRO A 504 10.60 -13.55 -3.97
N VAL A 505 9.35 -13.29 -3.58
CA VAL A 505 8.83 -13.64 -2.25
C VAL A 505 8.14 -14.98 -2.34
N LEU A 506 8.61 -15.94 -1.55
CA LEU A 506 8.09 -17.31 -1.53
C LEU A 506 7.02 -17.48 -0.43
N PRO A 507 6.08 -18.42 -0.55
CA PRO A 507 5.16 -18.72 0.54
C PRO A 507 5.88 -19.39 1.72
N ALA A 508 5.26 -19.33 2.90
CA ALA A 508 5.63 -20.09 4.08
C ALA A 508 4.38 -20.71 4.77
N PHE A 509 4.61 -21.61 5.71
CA PHE A 509 3.53 -22.29 6.43
C PHE A 509 2.84 -21.34 7.42
N SER A 510 1.53 -21.16 7.23
CA SER A 510 0.69 -20.29 8.07
C SER A 510 -0.11 -21.03 9.14
N GLY A 511 0.00 -22.36 9.23
CA GLY A 511 -0.76 -23.18 10.19
C GLY A 511 -1.97 -23.91 9.60
N ASN A 512 -2.43 -23.55 8.40
CA ASN A 512 -3.55 -24.24 7.75
C ASN A 512 -3.17 -25.67 7.34
N VAL A 513 -3.94 -26.66 7.78
CA VAL A 513 -3.65 -28.09 7.60
C VAL A 513 -4.86 -28.89 7.11
N PRO A 514 -4.65 -30.02 6.39
CA PRO A 514 -5.75 -30.88 5.98
C PRO A 514 -6.42 -31.57 7.17
N ALA A 515 -7.72 -31.86 7.05
CA ALA A 515 -8.49 -32.54 8.10
C ALA A 515 -7.87 -33.89 8.52
N ALA A 516 -7.26 -34.60 7.58
CA ALA A 516 -6.58 -35.87 7.81
C ALA A 516 -5.42 -35.76 8.82
N LEU A 517 -4.77 -34.60 8.94
CA LEU A 517 -3.67 -34.42 9.89
C LEU A 517 -4.11 -34.64 11.33
N LYS A 518 -5.35 -34.24 11.67
CA LYS A 518 -5.94 -34.49 12.99
C LYS A 518 -6.16 -35.98 13.29
N THR A 519 -6.36 -36.79 12.25
CA THR A 519 -6.52 -38.25 12.39
C THR A 519 -5.16 -38.93 12.56
N VAL A 520 -4.15 -38.48 11.83
CA VAL A 520 -2.78 -39.03 11.90
C VAL A 520 -2.06 -38.60 13.19
N TYR A 521 -2.27 -37.35 13.63
CA TYR A 521 -1.68 -36.76 14.83
C TYR A 521 -2.78 -36.34 15.82
N PRO A 522 -3.45 -37.28 16.52
CA PRO A 522 -4.58 -36.98 17.39
C PRO A 522 -4.22 -36.16 18.64
N SER A 523 -2.94 -36.10 19.01
CA SER A 523 -2.43 -35.28 20.11
C SER A 523 -2.07 -33.85 19.69
N ALA A 524 -2.03 -33.55 18.40
CA ALA A 524 -1.68 -32.22 17.91
C ALA A 524 -2.82 -31.23 18.22
N ASN A 525 -2.46 -30.01 18.63
CA ASN A 525 -3.40 -28.96 18.95
C ASN A 525 -3.98 -28.34 17.67
N ILE A 526 -4.99 -29.00 17.10
CA ILE A 526 -5.64 -28.58 15.85
C ILE A 526 -7.09 -28.16 16.13
N THR A 527 -7.36 -26.89 15.88
CA THR A 527 -8.67 -26.24 16.00
C THR A 527 -9.27 -25.98 14.62
N ARG A 528 -10.54 -25.54 14.56
CA ARG A 528 -11.17 -25.07 13.32
C ARG A 528 -11.30 -23.56 13.34
N LEU A 529 -11.00 -22.91 12.23
CA LEU A 529 -11.28 -21.49 12.02
C LEU A 529 -12.79 -21.21 11.97
N GLY A 530 -13.14 -19.93 12.11
CA GLY A 530 -14.51 -19.45 12.06
C GLY A 530 -15.16 -19.61 10.67
N ASN A 531 -16.46 -19.31 10.60
CA ASN A 531 -17.16 -19.27 9.33
C ASN A 531 -16.63 -18.13 8.46
N TRP A 532 -16.20 -18.47 7.25
CA TRP A 532 -15.84 -17.51 6.22
C TRP A 532 -16.86 -17.59 5.08
N PHE A 533 -17.79 -16.64 5.06
CA PHE A 533 -18.81 -16.39 4.03
C PHE A 533 -19.67 -17.57 3.54
N THR A 534 -19.72 -18.72 4.24
CA THR A 534 -20.66 -19.80 3.86
C THR A 534 -22.08 -19.47 4.30
N ILE A 535 -23.04 -19.97 3.53
CA ILE A 535 -24.45 -19.79 3.81
C ILE A 535 -24.86 -20.71 4.95
N ARG A 536 -25.58 -20.14 5.93
CA ARG A 536 -26.05 -20.83 7.15
C ARG A 536 -24.93 -21.45 8.00
N GLY A 537 -23.67 -21.06 7.78
CA GLY A 537 -22.50 -21.58 8.49
C GLY A 537 -22.17 -23.04 8.14
N ASP A 538 -22.49 -23.50 6.93
CA ASP A 538 -22.13 -24.84 6.48
C ASP A 538 -20.61 -24.98 6.34
N SER A 539 -20.03 -25.79 7.24
CA SER A 539 -18.59 -26.07 7.28
C SER A 539 -18.05 -26.91 6.11
N ARG A 540 -18.85 -27.17 5.08
CA ARG A 540 -18.47 -27.97 3.91
C ARG A 540 -17.28 -27.40 3.14
N TRP A 541 -17.18 -26.06 3.08
CA TRP A 541 -16.19 -25.36 2.26
C TRP A 541 -15.32 -24.36 3.02
N CYS A 542 -15.63 -24.05 4.29
CA CYS A 542 -14.90 -23.08 5.12
C CYS A 542 -14.24 -23.75 6.32
N CYS A 543 -13.90 -22.93 7.32
CA CYS A 543 -13.77 -23.42 8.69
C CYS A 543 -12.64 -24.46 8.77
N THR A 544 -11.56 -24.09 8.10
CA THR A 544 -10.37 -24.91 7.87
C THR A 544 -9.72 -25.28 9.20
N TYR A 545 -8.88 -26.32 9.17
CA TYR A 545 -8.17 -26.75 10.35
C TYR A 545 -6.90 -25.93 10.53
N LEU A 546 -6.75 -25.31 11.69
CA LEU A 546 -5.57 -24.55 12.08
C LEU A 546 -4.77 -25.35 13.11
N LEU A 547 -3.52 -25.65 12.79
CA LEU A 547 -2.53 -26.13 13.74
C LEU A 547 -2.00 -24.94 14.55
N ASP A 548 -2.12 -25.02 15.87
CA ASP A 548 -1.61 -23.99 16.78
C ASP A 548 -0.09 -23.84 16.64
N ALA A 549 0.42 -22.62 16.56
CA ALA A 549 1.85 -22.37 16.36
C ALA A 549 2.73 -22.86 17.52
N THR A 550 2.17 -22.98 18.73
CA THR A 550 2.90 -23.49 19.89
C THR A 550 3.06 -25.01 19.89
N ASP A 551 2.33 -25.72 19.02
CA ASP A 551 2.49 -27.16 18.84
C ASP A 551 3.85 -27.47 18.16
N PRO A 552 4.66 -28.41 18.68
CA PRO A 552 5.94 -28.78 18.06
C PRO A 552 5.84 -29.16 16.58
N LEU A 553 4.71 -29.76 16.17
CA LEU A 553 4.47 -30.15 14.78
C LEU A 553 4.43 -28.95 13.83
N PHE A 554 4.09 -27.75 14.32
CA PHE A 554 4.05 -26.54 13.51
C PHE A 554 5.42 -26.21 12.93
N ALA A 555 6.45 -26.19 13.79
CA ALA A 555 7.81 -25.91 13.37
C ALA A 555 8.37 -27.01 12.46
N GLU A 556 8.01 -28.27 12.70
CA GLU A 556 8.42 -29.40 11.85
C GLU A 556 7.83 -29.30 10.43
N ILE A 557 6.54 -28.98 10.31
CA ILE A 557 5.88 -28.79 9.00
C ILE A 557 6.43 -27.54 8.31
N GLY A 558 6.58 -26.42 9.03
CA GLY A 558 7.14 -25.19 8.50
C GLY A 558 8.55 -25.38 7.93
N LYS A 559 9.40 -26.09 8.68
CA LYS A 559 10.74 -26.48 8.23
C LYS A 559 10.68 -27.32 6.95
N ALA A 560 9.89 -28.39 6.97
CA ALA A 560 9.77 -29.31 5.84
C ALA A 560 9.29 -28.58 4.57
N PHE A 561 8.41 -27.59 4.71
CA PHE A 561 7.94 -26.77 3.60
C PHE A 561 9.05 -25.91 2.99
N VAL A 562 9.80 -25.18 3.81
CA VAL A 562 10.93 -24.35 3.33
C VAL A 562 12.03 -25.23 2.72
N GLU A 563 12.40 -26.34 3.36
CA GLU A 563 13.39 -27.29 2.81
C GLU A 563 12.94 -27.91 1.49
N MET A 564 11.65 -28.21 1.34
CA MET A 564 11.10 -28.72 0.07
C MET A 564 11.16 -27.65 -1.02
N GLN A 565 10.84 -26.38 -0.71
CA GLN A 565 11.01 -25.28 -1.67
C GLN A 565 12.47 -25.15 -2.11
N LEU A 566 13.42 -25.16 -1.17
CA LEU A 566 14.85 -25.09 -1.48
C LEU A 566 15.31 -26.27 -2.35
N LYS A 567 14.76 -27.47 -2.13
CA LYS A 567 15.05 -28.65 -2.94
C LYS A 567 14.50 -28.52 -4.36
N GLU A 568 13.30 -27.96 -4.53
CA GLU A 568 12.61 -27.88 -5.82
C GLU A 568 13.04 -26.70 -6.69
N TYR A 569 13.38 -25.58 -6.04
CA TYR A 569 13.67 -24.30 -6.69
C TYR A 569 15.15 -23.91 -6.59
N GLY A 570 15.92 -24.57 -5.72
CA GLY A 570 17.20 -24.05 -5.28
C GLY A 570 17.02 -22.88 -4.31
N ARG A 571 18.13 -22.24 -3.94
CA ARG A 571 18.10 -21.04 -3.10
C ARG A 571 17.75 -19.84 -3.96
N SER A 572 16.46 -19.56 -4.10
CA SER A 572 15.94 -18.47 -4.94
C SER A 572 15.56 -17.21 -4.15
N SER A 573 15.36 -17.32 -2.84
CA SER A 573 15.03 -16.18 -1.97
C SER A 573 15.23 -16.52 -0.49
N HIS A 574 15.21 -15.48 0.33
CA HIS A 574 15.17 -15.51 1.79
C HIS A 574 13.99 -14.73 2.36
N ILE A 575 13.06 -14.28 1.50
CA ILE A 575 11.89 -13.51 1.91
C ILE A 575 10.67 -14.38 1.74
N TYR A 576 9.94 -14.60 2.84
CA TYR A 576 8.80 -15.49 2.89
C TYR A 576 7.55 -14.73 3.33
N ASN A 577 6.46 -14.91 2.59
CA ASN A 577 5.15 -14.39 2.98
C ASN A 577 4.32 -15.48 3.68
N CYS A 578 3.69 -15.10 4.78
CA CYS A 578 2.91 -15.96 5.64
C CYS A 578 1.88 -15.12 6.40
N ASP A 579 0.60 -15.41 6.20
CA ASP A 579 -0.51 -14.67 6.82
C ASP A 579 -1.50 -15.68 7.42
N THR A 580 -1.44 -15.87 8.74
CA THR A 580 -2.25 -16.86 9.47
C THR A 580 -3.67 -16.36 9.76
N PHE A 581 -3.82 -15.05 9.95
CA PHE A 581 -5.06 -14.41 10.42
C PHE A 581 -5.60 -13.38 9.42
N ASP A 582 -5.39 -13.61 8.12
CA ASP A 582 -5.99 -12.78 7.09
C ASP A 582 -7.50 -13.05 7.04
N GLU A 583 -8.28 -12.01 7.38
CA GLU A 583 -9.73 -12.07 7.58
C GLU A 583 -10.20 -13.20 8.53
N ASN A 584 -9.34 -13.59 9.47
CA ASN A 584 -9.65 -14.55 10.54
C ASN A 584 -9.18 -13.98 11.88
N THR A 585 -10.02 -14.06 12.91
CA THR A 585 -9.68 -13.52 14.24
C THR A 585 -8.88 -14.55 15.05
N PRO A 586 -7.76 -14.18 15.68
CA PRO A 586 -7.07 -15.06 16.63
C PRO A 586 -7.99 -15.49 17.79
N PRO A 587 -7.78 -16.70 18.36
CA PRO A 587 -8.69 -17.24 19.37
C PRO A 587 -8.64 -16.53 20.72
N LEU A 588 -7.52 -15.86 21.04
CA LEU A 588 -7.29 -15.14 22.29
C LEU A 588 -6.75 -13.75 21.98
N ASP A 589 -7.24 -12.73 22.70
CA ASP A 589 -6.82 -11.33 22.56
C ASP A 589 -5.66 -10.94 23.49
N ASP A 590 -5.10 -11.90 24.23
CA ASP A 590 -3.99 -11.69 25.15
C ASP A 590 -2.68 -11.37 24.39
N PRO A 591 -2.01 -10.23 24.68
CA PRO A 591 -0.75 -9.87 24.04
C PRO A 591 0.39 -10.89 24.23
N GLU A 592 0.46 -11.61 25.35
CA GLU A 592 1.51 -12.61 25.57
C GLU A 592 1.31 -13.84 24.66
N TYR A 593 0.07 -14.30 24.53
CA TYR A 593 -0.30 -15.30 23.54
C TYR A 593 0.06 -14.86 22.10
N ILE A 594 -0.34 -13.65 21.68
CA ILE A 594 -0.08 -13.14 20.32
C ILE A 594 1.43 -13.02 20.05
N SER A 595 2.21 -12.56 21.04
CA SER A 595 3.66 -12.47 20.92
C SER A 595 4.29 -13.86 20.74
N THR A 596 3.85 -14.84 21.53
CA THR A 596 4.34 -16.23 21.43
C THR A 596 3.99 -16.84 20.07
N LEU A 597 2.75 -16.65 19.63
CA LEU A 597 2.24 -17.09 18.33
C LEU A 597 3.08 -16.55 17.18
N GLY A 598 3.33 -15.24 17.14
CA GLY A 598 4.17 -14.62 16.10
C GLY A 598 5.62 -15.12 16.11
N ALA A 599 6.20 -15.32 17.30
CA ALA A 599 7.56 -15.84 17.45
C ALA A 599 7.68 -17.28 16.93
N GLU A 600 6.68 -18.13 17.22
CA GLU A 600 6.65 -19.53 16.78
C GLU A 600 6.41 -19.67 15.27
N ILE A 601 5.53 -18.83 14.68
CA ILE A 601 5.36 -18.74 13.22
C ILE A 601 6.71 -18.45 12.57
N PHE A 602 7.40 -17.40 13.03
CA PHE A 602 8.71 -17.04 12.49
C PHE A 602 9.76 -18.13 12.71
N ARG A 603 9.75 -18.81 13.87
CA ARG A 603 10.64 -19.95 14.14
C ARG A 603 10.44 -21.07 13.12
N GLY A 604 9.20 -21.35 12.71
CA GLY A 604 8.89 -22.31 11.66
C GLY A 604 9.60 -21.98 10.35
N ILE A 605 9.57 -20.72 9.92
CA ILE A 605 10.26 -20.23 8.71
C ILE A 605 11.78 -20.32 8.90
N GLN A 606 12.29 -19.74 9.98
CA GLN A 606 13.72 -19.66 10.27
C GLN A 606 14.38 -21.03 10.37
N SER A 607 13.66 -22.04 10.83
CA SER A 607 14.19 -23.40 10.98
C SER A 607 14.55 -24.09 9.65
N GLY A 608 14.03 -23.60 8.52
CA GLY A 608 14.41 -24.03 7.17
C GLY A 608 15.38 -23.08 6.46
N ASP A 609 15.50 -21.83 6.94
CA ASP A 609 16.37 -20.79 6.38
C ASP A 609 16.80 -19.79 7.46
N ASP A 610 18.07 -19.86 7.89
CA ASP A 610 18.62 -19.01 8.95
C ASP A 610 18.58 -17.51 8.62
N ASP A 611 18.60 -17.17 7.31
CA ASP A 611 18.58 -15.80 6.82
C ASP A 611 17.17 -15.27 6.56
N ALA A 612 16.14 -16.08 6.78
CA ALA A 612 14.74 -15.76 6.50
C ALA A 612 14.29 -14.39 7.03
N VAL A 613 13.50 -13.70 6.22
CA VAL A 613 12.73 -12.50 6.56
C VAL A 613 11.26 -12.80 6.29
N TRP A 614 10.42 -12.53 7.27
CA TRP A 614 8.97 -12.63 7.13
C TRP A 614 8.41 -11.33 6.55
N LEU A 615 7.76 -11.44 5.40
CA LEU A 615 6.96 -10.38 4.80
C LEU A 615 5.48 -10.63 5.11
N MET A 616 4.84 -9.74 5.88
CA MET A 616 3.46 -9.93 6.35
C MET A 616 2.51 -8.88 5.76
N GLN A 617 1.30 -9.28 5.39
CA GLN A 617 0.25 -8.35 4.99
C GLN A 617 -0.28 -7.57 6.21
N GLY A 618 -0.32 -6.24 6.10
CA GLY A 618 -0.89 -5.37 7.14
C GLY A 618 -2.42 -5.29 7.13
N TRP A 619 -3.10 -5.97 6.20
CA TRP A 619 -4.56 -5.89 5.99
C TRP A 619 -5.35 -6.22 7.26
N LEU A 620 -4.94 -7.25 7.99
CA LEU A 620 -5.54 -7.67 9.26
C LEU A 620 -5.70 -6.51 10.25
N PHE A 621 -4.76 -5.56 10.31
CA PHE A 621 -4.82 -4.39 11.19
C PHE A 621 -5.85 -3.35 10.76
N SER A 622 -6.21 -3.30 9.47
CA SER A 622 -7.28 -2.42 8.96
C SER A 622 -8.64 -3.09 8.93
N TYR A 623 -8.69 -4.42 8.83
CA TYR A 623 -9.92 -5.18 8.62
C TYR A 623 -10.62 -5.53 9.94
N ASP A 624 -9.88 -6.10 10.89
CA ASP A 624 -10.45 -6.68 12.10
C ASP A 624 -10.23 -5.74 13.31
N PRO A 625 -11.30 -5.24 13.97
CA PRO A 625 -11.19 -4.39 15.16
C PRO A 625 -10.51 -5.08 16.36
N PHE A 626 -10.31 -6.40 16.31
CA PHE A 626 -9.48 -7.16 17.25
C PHE A 626 -8.09 -6.54 17.46
N TRP A 627 -7.48 -6.03 16.38
CA TRP A 627 -6.09 -5.55 16.39
C TRP A 627 -5.94 -4.15 16.97
N ARG A 628 -6.18 -4.01 18.27
CA ARG A 628 -5.92 -2.78 19.02
C ARG A 628 -4.40 -2.58 19.20
N PRO A 629 -3.93 -1.37 19.58
CA PRO A 629 -2.50 -1.07 19.69
C PRO A 629 -1.68 -2.09 20.49
N ALA A 630 -2.23 -2.67 21.57
CA ALA A 630 -1.52 -3.67 22.37
C ALA A 630 -1.31 -5.00 21.62
N GLN A 631 -2.34 -5.50 20.94
CA GLN A 631 -2.30 -6.74 20.15
C GLN A 631 -1.41 -6.57 18.91
N MET A 632 -1.56 -5.45 18.20
CA MET A 632 -0.72 -5.12 17.04
C MET A 632 0.77 -5.06 17.44
N LYS A 633 1.09 -4.36 18.54
CA LYS A 633 2.46 -4.26 19.03
C LYS A 633 3.03 -5.62 19.46
N ALA A 634 2.22 -6.46 20.09
CA ALA A 634 2.62 -7.82 20.48
C ALA A 634 3.03 -8.66 19.28
N LEU A 635 2.25 -8.65 18.20
CA LEU A 635 2.60 -9.37 16.97
C LEU A 635 3.85 -8.78 16.32
N LEU A 636 3.90 -7.46 16.15
CA LEU A 636 5.00 -6.78 15.47
C LEU A 636 6.35 -6.91 16.20
N HIS A 637 6.34 -7.01 17.53
CA HIS A 637 7.55 -7.17 18.35
C HIS A 637 7.88 -8.62 18.71
N SER A 638 7.10 -9.58 18.21
CA SER A 638 7.36 -11.02 18.41
C SER A 638 8.62 -11.53 17.68
N VAL A 639 9.06 -10.82 16.65
CA VAL A 639 10.18 -11.19 15.78
C VAL A 639 11.32 -10.20 15.96
N PRO A 640 12.60 -10.65 15.88
CA PRO A 640 13.73 -9.74 15.88
C PRO A 640 13.60 -8.64 14.83
N ILE A 641 13.98 -7.43 15.21
CA ILE A 641 13.92 -6.27 14.32
C ILE A 641 14.75 -6.54 13.05
N GLY A 642 14.16 -6.23 11.88
CA GLY A 642 14.74 -6.47 10.55
C GLY A 642 14.47 -7.86 9.98
N LYS A 643 13.85 -8.76 10.75
CA LYS A 643 13.40 -10.08 10.31
C LYS A 643 11.90 -10.15 10.03
N LEU A 644 11.17 -9.07 10.32
CA LEU A 644 9.78 -8.85 9.93
C LEU A 644 9.68 -7.55 9.12
N VAL A 645 8.95 -7.59 8.01
CA VAL A 645 8.62 -6.44 7.16
C VAL A 645 7.12 -6.46 6.91
N VAL A 646 6.44 -5.35 7.15
CA VAL A 646 4.99 -5.23 6.95
C VAL A 646 4.69 -4.61 5.58
N LEU A 647 3.73 -5.18 4.85
CA LEU A 647 3.12 -4.51 3.71
C LEU A 647 1.99 -3.63 4.24
N ASP A 648 2.17 -2.31 4.22
CA ASP A 648 1.06 -1.38 4.47
C ASP A 648 0.15 -1.38 3.24
N LEU A 649 -0.74 -2.37 3.21
CA LEU A 649 -1.30 -2.93 1.98
C LEU A 649 -2.21 -1.96 1.22
N PHE A 650 -2.79 -0.96 1.92
CA PHE A 650 -3.77 -0.03 1.39
C PHE A 650 -3.43 1.42 1.75
N ALA A 651 -2.15 1.76 1.65
CA ALA A 651 -1.61 2.99 2.23
C ALA A 651 -2.01 4.27 1.48
N GLU A 652 -2.53 4.16 0.25
CA GLU A 652 -3.04 5.29 -0.53
C GLU A 652 -4.41 5.80 -0.06
N VAL A 653 -5.20 4.95 0.62
CA VAL A 653 -6.50 5.32 1.19
C VAL A 653 -6.49 5.27 2.72
N LYS A 654 -5.93 4.19 3.30
CA LYS A 654 -5.86 3.94 4.75
C LYS A 654 -4.43 3.65 5.19
N PRO A 655 -3.56 4.67 5.26
CA PRO A 655 -2.18 4.52 5.69
C PRO A 655 -2.06 4.12 7.16
N LEU A 656 -1.83 2.84 7.43
CA LEU A 656 -1.65 2.33 8.79
C LEU A 656 -0.34 2.84 9.42
N TRP A 657 0.66 3.18 8.61
CA TRP A 657 1.91 3.77 9.11
C TRP A 657 1.70 5.06 9.90
N ILE A 658 0.63 5.83 9.62
CA ILE A 658 0.30 7.06 10.34
C ILE A 658 -0.25 6.72 11.73
N THR A 659 -1.26 5.86 11.78
CA THR A 659 -1.98 5.52 13.02
C THR A 659 -1.20 4.60 13.96
N SER A 660 -0.24 3.84 13.42
CA SER A 660 0.62 2.92 14.18
C SER A 660 1.97 3.50 14.58
N GLU A 661 2.15 4.83 14.45
CA GLU A 661 3.43 5.50 14.72
C GLU A 661 4.61 4.80 14.02
N GLN A 662 4.48 4.56 12.71
CA GLN A 662 5.47 3.85 11.88
C GLN A 662 5.62 2.36 12.27
N PHE A 663 4.50 1.65 12.45
CA PHE A 663 4.45 0.24 12.85
C PHE A 663 5.30 -0.04 14.10
N TYR A 664 5.29 0.89 15.05
CA TYR A 664 6.04 0.80 16.32
C TYR A 664 7.52 0.42 16.16
N GLY A 665 8.18 0.88 15.08
CA GLY A 665 9.59 0.62 14.84
C GLY A 665 9.89 -0.52 13.85
N VAL A 666 8.89 -1.27 13.40
CA VAL A 666 9.06 -2.35 12.42
C VAL A 666 9.13 -1.78 11.00
N PRO A 667 10.07 -2.26 10.15
CA PRO A 667 10.15 -1.88 8.75
C PRO A 667 8.85 -2.18 7.99
N TYR A 668 8.44 -1.29 7.09
CA TYR A 668 7.28 -1.52 6.22
C TYR A 668 7.51 -1.03 4.79
N ILE A 669 6.72 -1.58 3.87
CA ILE A 669 6.63 -1.17 2.48
C ILE A 669 5.30 -0.42 2.31
N TRP A 670 5.35 0.80 1.79
CA TRP A 670 4.14 1.55 1.44
C TRP A 670 3.55 0.94 0.15
N CYS A 671 2.34 0.40 0.21
CA CYS A 671 1.72 -0.23 -0.94
C CYS A 671 0.45 0.50 -1.40
N MET A 672 0.25 0.53 -2.71
CA MET A 672 -1.01 0.92 -3.34
C MET A 672 -1.85 -0.33 -3.62
N LEU A 673 -3.02 -0.46 -3.00
CA LEU A 673 -3.96 -1.55 -3.27
C LEU A 673 -4.74 -1.28 -4.56
N HIS A 674 -5.38 -0.12 -4.63
CA HIS A 674 -6.15 0.43 -5.75
C HIS A 674 -7.38 -0.40 -6.18
N ASN A 675 -7.18 -1.67 -6.56
CA ASN A 675 -8.22 -2.50 -7.15
C ASN A 675 -8.59 -3.68 -6.25
N PHE A 676 -9.91 -3.89 -6.11
CA PHE A 676 -10.51 -5.05 -5.48
C PHE A 676 -11.10 -5.99 -6.55
N ALA A 677 -10.81 -7.28 -6.44
CA ALA A 677 -11.32 -8.37 -7.28
C ALA A 677 -11.13 -8.29 -8.80
N GLY A 678 -10.28 -7.39 -9.30
CA GLY A 678 -10.18 -7.11 -10.73
C GLY A 678 -11.40 -6.37 -11.29
N ASN A 679 -12.16 -5.67 -10.44
CA ASN A 679 -13.37 -4.96 -10.89
C ASN A 679 -13.00 -3.85 -11.88
N ILE A 680 -13.82 -3.68 -12.92
CA ILE A 680 -13.61 -2.67 -13.96
C ILE A 680 -14.40 -1.42 -13.59
N GLU A 681 -13.70 -0.42 -13.03
CA GLU A 681 -14.26 0.87 -12.64
C GLU A 681 -13.20 1.96 -12.80
N MET A 682 -13.58 3.13 -13.31
CA MET A 682 -12.61 4.22 -13.43
C MET A 682 -12.45 4.94 -12.08
N TYR A 683 -11.33 4.68 -11.41
CA TYR A 683 -11.03 5.17 -10.08
C TYR A 683 -9.53 5.46 -9.91
N GLY A 684 -9.19 6.40 -9.02
CA GLY A 684 -7.84 6.57 -8.51
C GLY A 684 -7.71 7.78 -7.60
N ILE A 685 -6.57 7.87 -6.92
CA ILE A 685 -6.19 8.99 -6.05
C ILE A 685 -4.77 9.42 -6.40
N LEU A 686 -4.60 10.01 -7.59
CA LEU A 686 -3.26 10.24 -8.16
C LEU A 686 -2.40 11.17 -7.29
N ASP A 687 -3.00 12.15 -6.63
CA ASP A 687 -2.28 13.06 -5.73
C ASP A 687 -1.71 12.33 -4.49
N ALA A 688 -2.50 11.44 -3.88
CA ALA A 688 -2.04 10.63 -2.75
C ALA A 688 -0.94 9.66 -3.18
N ILE A 689 -1.01 9.10 -4.37
CA ILE A 689 0.02 8.20 -4.92
C ILE A 689 1.32 8.97 -5.22
N ALA A 690 1.22 10.17 -5.79
CA ALA A 690 2.37 11.01 -6.14
C ALA A 690 3.10 11.60 -4.92
N ALA A 691 2.43 11.69 -3.77
CA ALA A 691 2.96 12.30 -2.55
C ALA A 691 3.24 11.28 -1.44
N GLY A 692 2.35 10.30 -1.23
CA GLY A 692 2.34 9.37 -0.10
C GLY A 692 3.65 8.62 0.13
N PRO A 693 4.24 7.96 -0.88
CA PRO A 693 5.54 7.29 -0.72
C PRO A 693 6.68 8.23 -0.30
N VAL A 694 6.64 9.48 -0.76
CA VAL A 694 7.65 10.48 -0.41
C VAL A 694 7.44 10.95 1.02
N GLU A 695 6.19 11.26 1.39
CA GLU A 695 5.80 11.70 2.73
C GLU A 695 6.11 10.65 3.79
N ALA A 696 5.68 9.40 3.57
CA ALA A 696 5.97 8.26 4.44
C ALA A 696 7.49 8.13 4.69
N ARG A 697 8.29 8.30 3.63
CA ARG A 697 9.75 8.22 3.65
C ARG A 697 10.46 9.45 4.22
N THR A 698 9.84 10.63 4.24
CA THR A 698 10.45 11.86 4.77
C THR A 698 9.89 12.27 6.12
N SER A 699 8.88 11.55 6.62
CA SER A 699 8.28 11.77 7.94
C SER A 699 9.27 11.57 9.08
N GLU A 700 9.01 12.23 10.21
CA GLU A 700 9.86 12.08 11.40
C GLU A 700 9.79 10.65 11.95
N ASN A 701 10.94 10.09 12.33
CA ASN A 701 11.07 8.71 12.82
C ASN A 701 10.58 7.62 11.85
N SER A 702 10.51 7.91 10.55
CA SER A 702 10.10 6.94 9.55
C SER A 702 10.83 5.60 9.69
N THR A 703 10.10 4.49 9.69
CA THR A 703 10.68 3.13 9.62
C THR A 703 10.74 2.62 8.17
N MET A 704 10.03 3.28 7.26
CA MET A 704 10.26 3.21 5.82
C MET A 704 11.56 3.92 5.41
N ALA A 705 12.10 4.80 6.27
CA ALA A 705 13.32 5.55 6.04
C ALA A 705 14.02 6.00 7.33
N ASN A 706 15.23 5.51 7.58
CA ASN A 706 16.02 6.09 8.66
C ASN A 706 16.59 7.46 8.24
N ILE A 707 16.27 8.51 8.99
CA ILE A 707 17.12 9.69 9.09
C ILE A 707 17.96 9.49 10.34
N CYS A 708 19.18 8.99 10.18
CA CYS A 708 20.20 9.26 11.18
C CYS A 708 20.42 10.78 11.17
N ARG A 709 19.75 11.52 12.07
CA ARG A 709 20.24 12.84 12.47
C ARG A 709 21.57 12.57 13.16
N THR A 710 22.67 12.59 12.41
CA THR A 710 23.90 13.09 13.00
C THR A 710 23.56 14.47 13.53
N GLU A 711 23.59 14.68 14.85
CA GLU A 711 24.00 15.99 15.32
C GLU A 711 25.30 16.27 14.57
N HIS A 712 25.26 17.23 13.63
CA HIS A 712 26.42 17.62 12.88
C HIS A 712 27.44 18.21 13.87
N ILE A 713 28.27 17.36 14.47
CA ILE A 713 29.63 17.76 14.72
C ILE A 713 30.31 17.62 13.36
N GLY A 714 30.12 18.61 12.50
CA GLY A 714 30.89 18.73 11.27
C GLY A 714 32.38 18.73 11.64
N ALA A 715 33.01 17.57 11.57
CA ALA A 715 34.44 17.43 11.81
C ALA A 715 35.18 17.87 10.54
N SER A 716 35.33 19.18 10.37
CA SER A 716 36.24 19.75 9.38
C SER A 716 37.65 19.69 9.95
N LEU A 717 38.49 18.76 9.48
CA LEU A 717 39.94 18.84 9.70
C LEU A 717 40.50 19.96 8.82
N ARG A 718 40.83 21.11 9.42
CA ARG A 718 41.55 22.19 8.73
C ARG A 718 43.04 22.05 9.02
N ALA A 719 43.89 22.35 8.03
CA ALA A 719 45.28 22.65 8.30
C ALA A 719 45.56 24.13 8.16
N LYS A 720 46.39 24.60 9.09
CA LYS A 720 47.00 25.91 9.02
C LYS A 720 48.40 25.76 8.44
N LEU A 721 48.64 26.45 7.32
CA LEU A 721 49.93 26.46 6.63
C LEU A 721 50.62 27.81 6.84
N THR A 722 51.90 27.77 7.21
CA THR A 722 52.74 28.97 7.30
C THR A 722 53.82 28.92 6.23
N TYR A 723 53.91 29.98 5.43
CA TYR A 723 54.90 30.16 4.36
C TYR A 723 55.76 31.39 4.65
N ASP A 724 57.05 31.31 4.29
CA ASP A 724 57.93 32.47 4.16
C ASP A 724 58.25 32.66 2.67
N LEU A 725 57.62 33.67 2.04
CA LEU A 725 57.86 34.01 0.64
C LEU A 725 58.99 35.05 0.58
N SER A 726 60.24 34.60 0.60
CA SER A 726 61.40 35.49 0.52
C SER A 726 61.70 35.88 -0.94
N MET A 727 61.00 36.88 -1.48
CA MET A 727 61.49 37.73 -2.58
C MET A 727 60.94 39.16 -2.49
N SER A 728 61.11 39.84 -1.35
CA SER A 728 60.99 41.31 -1.23
C SER A 728 61.40 41.75 0.18
N LYS A 729 62.06 42.90 0.30
CA LYS A 729 62.68 43.44 1.54
C LYS A 729 61.71 43.80 2.68
N ASN A 730 60.41 43.48 2.58
CA ASN A 730 59.46 43.62 3.68
C ASN A 730 58.95 42.24 4.11
N LYS A 731 59.48 41.71 5.23
CA LYS A 731 59.06 40.44 5.83
C LYS A 731 57.59 40.52 6.27
N LYS A 732 56.68 39.94 5.49
CA LYS A 732 55.31 39.61 5.93
C LYS A 732 55.11 38.11 5.81
N LYS A 733 54.91 37.43 6.96
CA LYS A 733 54.49 36.02 6.99
C LYS A 733 53.02 35.94 6.59
N HIS A 734 52.72 35.11 5.59
CA HIS A 734 51.35 34.84 5.16
C HIS A 734 50.86 33.51 5.76
N ARG A 735 49.64 33.54 6.33
CA ARG A 735 48.96 32.37 6.90
C ARG A 735 47.77 32.04 6.03
N TYR A 736 47.65 30.77 5.66
CA TYR A 736 46.51 30.25 4.90
C TYR A 736 45.89 29.08 5.66
N GLU A 737 44.56 29.01 5.68
CA GLU A 737 43.80 27.89 6.22
C GLU A 737 43.18 27.12 5.06
N TYR A 738 43.45 25.81 5.00
CA TYR A 738 42.90 24.90 3.99
C TYR A 738 42.12 23.77 4.69
N SER A 739 40.97 23.40 4.14
CA SER A 739 40.24 22.19 4.54
C SER A 739 40.94 20.97 3.94
N LEU A 740 41.48 20.07 4.77
CA LEU A 740 42.27 18.92 4.31
C LEU A 740 41.48 17.62 4.21
N LEU A 741 40.40 17.47 4.99
CA LEU A 741 39.58 16.28 4.96
C LEU A 741 38.14 16.67 5.29
N LYS A 742 37.25 16.42 4.32
CA LYS A 742 35.82 16.28 4.56
C LYS A 742 35.60 14.77 4.64
N ILE A 743 35.59 14.21 5.85
CA ILE A 743 35.16 12.82 6.02
C ILE A 743 33.64 12.84 5.92
N GLU A 744 33.11 12.64 4.71
CA GLU A 744 31.73 12.24 4.54
C GLU A 744 31.66 10.77 4.96
N TYR A 745 31.35 10.53 6.23
CA TYR A 745 30.88 9.21 6.63
C TYR A 745 29.57 8.97 5.89
N GLY A 746 29.58 8.01 4.97
CA GLY A 746 28.38 7.55 4.27
C GLY A 746 27.30 7.25 5.29
N TYR A 747 26.19 7.97 5.18
CA TYR A 747 25.01 7.67 5.94
C TYR A 747 24.49 6.29 5.53
N LEU A 748 24.33 5.37 6.49
CA LEU A 748 23.50 4.18 6.30
C LEU A 748 22.03 4.62 6.33
N TYR A 749 21.52 4.98 5.15
CA TYR A 749 20.11 5.24 4.92
C TYR A 749 19.49 3.98 4.28
N THR A 750 18.96 3.05 5.07
CA THR A 750 18.21 1.91 4.51
C THR A 750 16.72 2.23 4.51
N LYS A 751 16.29 2.99 3.51
CA LYS A 751 14.86 3.08 3.19
C LYS A 751 14.35 1.66 2.86
N VAL A 752 13.07 1.33 3.06
CA VAL A 752 12.59 -0.07 2.93
C VAL A 752 12.01 -0.33 1.55
N GLY A 753 10.80 0.14 1.26
CA GLY A 753 10.21 -0.08 -0.04
C GLY A 753 8.93 0.68 -0.33
N VAL A 754 8.58 0.69 -1.61
CA VAL A 754 7.26 1.04 -2.13
C VAL A 754 6.71 -0.17 -2.87
N GLY A 755 5.40 -0.24 -3.11
CA GLY A 755 4.86 -1.36 -3.88
C GLY A 755 3.44 -1.21 -4.35
N MET A 756 2.98 -2.20 -5.10
CA MET A 756 1.62 -2.29 -5.60
C MET A 756 1.03 -3.67 -5.22
N SER A 757 -0.13 -3.68 -4.56
CA SER A 757 -0.74 -4.84 -3.90
C SER A 757 -2.22 -5.01 -4.28
N MET A 758 -2.52 -4.80 -5.56
CA MET A 758 -3.84 -4.92 -6.12
C MET A 758 -4.39 -6.34 -6.12
N GLU A 759 -5.68 -6.50 -5.85
CA GLU A 759 -6.32 -7.81 -5.95
C GLU A 759 -6.43 -8.29 -7.39
N GLY A 760 -6.63 -7.39 -8.34
CA GLY A 760 -6.59 -7.66 -9.77
C GLY A 760 -5.90 -6.53 -10.53
N ILE A 761 -5.26 -6.88 -11.66
CA ILE A 761 -4.53 -5.93 -12.51
C ILE A 761 -5.29 -5.68 -13.83
N GLU A 762 -4.64 -5.04 -14.80
CA GLU A 762 -5.16 -4.83 -16.16
C GLU A 762 -6.41 -3.93 -16.24
N GLN A 763 -6.45 -2.91 -15.39
CA GLN A 763 -7.37 -1.77 -15.45
C GLN A 763 -6.63 -0.48 -15.05
N ASN A 764 -7.18 0.70 -15.31
CA ASN A 764 -6.63 2.02 -14.93
C ASN A 764 -5.10 2.17 -15.13
N PRO A 765 -4.56 1.96 -16.34
CA PRO A 765 -3.12 1.94 -16.57
C PRO A 765 -2.40 3.22 -16.12
N VAL A 766 -3.09 4.37 -16.11
CA VAL A 766 -2.57 5.66 -15.62
C VAL A 766 -2.11 5.60 -14.17
N VAL A 767 -2.80 4.80 -13.34
CA VAL A 767 -2.51 4.69 -11.90
C VAL A 767 -1.23 3.88 -11.68
N TYR A 768 -1.08 2.76 -12.37
CA TYR A 768 0.11 1.91 -12.27
C TYR A 768 1.35 2.56 -12.90
N ASP A 769 1.17 3.31 -13.99
CA ASP A 769 2.26 4.06 -14.63
C ASP A 769 2.79 5.18 -13.72
N LEU A 770 1.92 5.81 -12.92
CA LEU A 770 2.36 6.77 -11.90
C LEU A 770 3.02 6.07 -10.71
N MET A 771 2.40 5.02 -10.19
CA MET A 771 2.89 4.35 -8.97
C MET A 771 4.26 3.69 -9.19
N SER A 772 4.52 3.11 -10.35
CA SER A 772 5.81 2.51 -10.66
C SER A 772 6.95 3.53 -10.66
N GLU A 773 6.70 4.77 -11.10
CA GLU A 773 7.70 5.84 -11.08
C GLU A 773 8.13 6.19 -9.65
N MET A 774 7.23 6.07 -8.67
CA MET A 774 7.50 6.45 -7.29
C MET A 774 8.66 5.67 -6.66
N ALA A 775 9.00 4.50 -7.20
CA ALA A 775 10.18 3.73 -6.81
C ALA A 775 11.52 4.40 -7.16
N PHE A 776 11.50 5.46 -8.00
CA PHE A 776 12.67 6.23 -8.43
C PHE A 776 12.59 7.72 -8.02
N GLN A 777 11.44 8.19 -7.53
CA GLN A 777 11.23 9.61 -7.19
C GLN A 777 11.74 9.98 -5.79
N HIS A 778 12.59 11.00 -5.76
CA HIS A 778 13.11 11.57 -4.51
C HIS A 778 12.20 12.66 -3.93
N GLU A 779 11.43 13.32 -4.79
CA GLU A 779 10.52 14.42 -4.46
C GLU A 779 9.11 14.08 -4.96
N LYS A 780 8.11 14.82 -4.47
CA LYS A 780 6.71 14.66 -4.91
C LYS A 780 6.58 15.01 -6.40
N ILE A 781 5.75 14.26 -7.13
CA ILE A 781 5.41 14.59 -8.52
C ILE A 781 4.29 15.65 -8.53
N VAL A 782 4.42 16.66 -9.40
CA VAL A 782 3.31 17.58 -9.70
C VAL A 782 2.37 16.89 -10.70
N VAL A 783 1.32 16.26 -10.20
CA VAL A 783 0.45 15.34 -10.98
C VAL A 783 -0.14 16.01 -12.21
N LYS A 784 -0.61 17.26 -12.12
CA LYS A 784 -1.15 17.99 -13.27
C LYS A 784 -0.18 18.03 -14.46
N MET A 785 1.10 18.33 -14.21
CA MET A 785 2.12 18.36 -15.26
C MET A 785 2.40 16.97 -15.84
N TRP A 786 2.33 15.95 -14.98
CA TRP A 786 2.53 14.56 -15.41
C TRP A 786 1.37 14.07 -16.29
N ILE A 787 0.13 14.41 -15.93
CA ILE A 787 -1.10 14.08 -16.67
C ILE A 787 -1.15 14.80 -18.01
N ASP A 788 -0.71 16.05 -18.12
CA ASP A 788 -0.74 16.80 -19.40
C ASP A 788 0.10 16.13 -20.50
N LEU A 789 1.12 15.36 -20.10
CA LEU A 789 1.99 14.61 -21.00
C LEU A 789 1.56 13.14 -21.18
N TYR A 790 0.70 12.63 -20.30
CA TYR A 790 0.26 11.23 -20.33
C TYR A 790 -0.44 10.83 -21.63
N PRO A 791 -1.51 11.52 -22.11
CA PRO A 791 -2.18 11.13 -23.35
C PRO A 791 -1.28 11.26 -24.58
N MET A 792 -0.35 12.23 -24.58
CA MET A 792 0.62 12.38 -25.66
C MET A 792 1.50 11.13 -25.82
N ARG A 793 2.04 10.62 -24.71
CA ARG A 793 2.82 9.37 -24.73
C ARG A 793 1.96 8.17 -25.03
N ARG A 794 0.79 8.09 -24.38
CA ARG A 794 -0.11 6.94 -24.47
C ARG A 794 -0.69 6.76 -25.87
N TYR A 795 -1.02 7.84 -26.56
CA TYR A 795 -1.65 7.80 -27.88
C TYR A 795 -0.69 8.05 -29.04
N GLY A 796 0.51 8.59 -28.75
CA GLY A 796 1.54 8.87 -29.76
C GLY A 796 1.32 10.16 -30.56
N SER A 797 0.32 10.96 -30.19
CA SER A 797 0.01 12.25 -30.79
C SER A 797 -0.43 13.25 -29.72
N SER A 798 -0.25 14.54 -29.98
CA SER A 798 -0.69 15.62 -29.09
C SER A 798 -1.93 16.28 -29.68
N ASP A 799 -3.04 16.23 -28.95
CA ASP A 799 -4.29 16.93 -29.28
C ASP A 799 -4.76 17.68 -28.02
N SER A 800 -5.12 18.96 -28.17
CA SER A 800 -5.49 19.81 -27.04
C SER A 800 -6.82 19.40 -26.41
N LEU A 801 -7.80 18.94 -27.20
CA LEU A 801 -9.10 18.50 -26.67
C LEU A 801 -8.93 17.23 -25.83
N ILE A 802 -8.06 16.32 -26.27
CA ILE A 802 -7.73 15.11 -25.50
C ILE A 802 -6.99 15.47 -24.21
N GLN A 803 -6.06 16.42 -24.23
CA GLN A 803 -5.38 16.91 -23.03
C GLN A 803 -6.39 17.52 -22.03
N ASP A 804 -7.30 18.35 -22.52
CA ASP A 804 -8.37 18.95 -21.70
C ASP A 804 -9.27 17.86 -21.10
N ALA A 805 -9.63 16.83 -21.89
CA ALA A 805 -10.38 15.69 -21.40
C ALA A 805 -9.67 14.98 -20.24
N TRP A 806 -8.38 14.65 -20.39
CA TRP A 806 -7.59 14.01 -19.34
C TRP A 806 -7.42 14.89 -18.11
N SER A 807 -7.34 16.22 -18.28
CA SER A 807 -7.34 17.16 -17.16
C SER A 807 -8.66 17.08 -16.37
N ILE A 808 -9.80 16.94 -17.05
CA ILE A 808 -11.10 16.76 -16.38
C ILE A 808 -11.16 15.39 -15.69
N LEU A 809 -10.72 14.31 -16.35
CA LEU A 809 -10.69 12.97 -15.77
C LEU A 809 -9.80 12.91 -14.50
N TYR A 810 -8.67 13.63 -14.52
CA TYR A 810 -7.82 13.80 -13.34
C TYR A 810 -8.58 14.42 -12.17
N HIS A 811 -9.27 15.53 -12.38
CA HIS A 811 -10.01 16.22 -11.31
C HIS A 811 -11.31 15.51 -10.88
N SER A 812 -11.74 14.48 -11.60
CA SER A 812 -12.97 13.72 -11.34
C SER A 812 -12.67 12.27 -10.94
N LEU A 813 -12.63 11.35 -11.91
CA LEU A 813 -12.46 9.90 -11.71
C LEU A 813 -11.19 9.56 -10.91
N TYR A 814 -10.10 10.30 -11.16
CA TYR A 814 -8.78 9.99 -10.61
C TYR A 814 -8.38 10.87 -9.40
N ASN A 815 -9.35 11.54 -8.77
CA ASN A 815 -9.17 12.34 -7.56
C ASN A 815 -10.24 12.04 -6.49
N CYS A 816 -10.42 10.76 -6.16
CA CYS A 816 -11.28 10.36 -5.04
C CYS A 816 -10.63 10.75 -3.70
N THR A 817 -11.29 11.57 -2.87
CA THR A 817 -10.71 12.10 -1.62
C THR A 817 -11.59 11.89 -0.39
N ASP A 818 -12.66 11.11 -0.52
CA ASP A 818 -13.62 10.85 0.56
C ASP A 818 -13.19 9.72 1.52
N GLY A 819 -12.08 9.04 1.24
CA GLY A 819 -11.56 7.94 2.06
C GLY A 819 -12.34 6.62 1.92
N ALA A 820 -13.30 6.55 1.01
CA ALA A 820 -13.99 5.31 0.68
C ALA A 820 -13.12 4.43 -0.23
N TYR A 821 -13.28 3.12 -0.07
CA TYR A 821 -12.65 2.15 -0.97
C TYR A 821 -13.65 1.78 -2.07
N ASN A 822 -13.20 1.83 -3.32
CA ASN A 822 -14.09 1.64 -4.44
C ASN A 822 -14.19 0.15 -4.81
N LYS A 823 -15.34 -0.45 -4.51
CA LYS A 823 -15.78 -1.73 -5.09
C LYS A 823 -16.86 -1.40 -6.12
N ASN A 824 -16.72 -1.86 -7.36
CA ASN A 824 -17.75 -1.59 -8.36
C ASN A 824 -19.09 -2.22 -7.92
N ARG A 825 -20.03 -1.35 -7.56
CA ARG A 825 -21.40 -1.68 -7.17
C ARG A 825 -22.43 -1.02 -8.08
N ASP A 826 -22.05 -0.65 -9.30
CA ASP A 826 -23.01 -0.17 -10.30
C ASP A 826 -24.11 -1.22 -10.51
N VAL A 827 -25.35 -0.75 -10.68
CA VAL A 827 -26.55 -1.59 -10.64
C VAL A 827 -26.50 -2.71 -11.68
N ILE A 828 -25.89 -2.48 -12.83
CA ILE A 828 -25.73 -3.49 -13.88
C ILE A 828 -25.00 -4.72 -13.35
N VAL A 829 -23.91 -4.51 -12.60
CA VAL A 829 -23.01 -5.59 -12.15
C VAL A 829 -23.28 -6.05 -10.72
N ALA A 830 -23.99 -5.26 -9.93
CA ALA A 830 -24.38 -5.56 -8.55
C ALA A 830 -25.86 -5.29 -8.31
N PHE A 831 -26.71 -6.02 -9.06
CA PHE A 831 -28.16 -5.82 -9.00
C PHE A 831 -28.71 -6.07 -7.58
N PRO A 832 -29.56 -5.18 -7.02
CA PRO A 832 -30.03 -5.26 -5.64
C PRO A 832 -30.69 -6.59 -5.31
N ASP A 833 -30.24 -7.21 -4.22
CA ASP A 833 -30.87 -8.37 -3.59
C ASP A 833 -31.75 -7.92 -2.41
N ALA A 834 -32.66 -7.00 -2.68
CA ALA A 834 -33.41 -6.28 -1.66
C ALA A 834 -34.85 -6.03 -2.10
N ASP A 835 -35.74 -5.80 -1.13
CA ASP A 835 -37.10 -5.34 -1.43
C ASP A 835 -37.04 -3.94 -2.09
N PRO A 836 -37.75 -3.69 -3.20
CA PRO A 836 -37.74 -2.39 -3.88
C PRO A 836 -38.12 -1.20 -2.99
N PHE A 837 -38.93 -1.40 -1.95
CA PHE A 837 -39.30 -0.36 -0.98
C PHE A 837 -38.19 -0.04 0.04
N SER A 838 -37.18 -0.90 0.17
CA SER A 838 -36.01 -0.66 1.03
C SER A 838 -34.93 0.23 0.38
N ILE A 839 -34.98 0.41 -0.94
CA ILE A 839 -33.98 1.18 -1.71
C ILE A 839 -34.13 2.68 -1.43
N SER A 840 -33.15 3.37 -0.85
CA SER A 840 -33.28 4.83 -0.66
C SER A 840 -33.32 5.58 -2.01
N LEU A 841 -34.23 6.55 -2.15
CA LEU A 841 -34.35 7.45 -3.32
C LEU A 841 -33.72 8.82 -3.06
N GLU A 842 -33.06 9.03 -1.92
CA GLU A 842 -32.36 10.26 -1.61
C GLU A 842 -31.13 10.40 -2.50
N ASP A 843 -31.34 11.03 -3.67
CA ASP A 843 -30.36 11.81 -4.45
C ASP A 843 -30.90 12.48 -5.73
N VAL A 844 -32.22 12.60 -5.94
CA VAL A 844 -32.77 13.27 -7.15
C VAL A 844 -32.77 14.82 -7.04
N SER A 845 -31.86 15.44 -6.27
CA SER A 845 -31.70 16.91 -6.30
C SER A 845 -30.26 17.40 -6.16
N PHE A 846 -29.69 17.92 -7.24
CA PHE A 846 -28.47 18.73 -7.20
C PHE A 846 -28.78 20.13 -6.64
N ASN A 847 -28.29 20.43 -5.44
CA ASN A 847 -27.60 21.69 -5.12
C ASN A 847 -27.15 21.73 -3.65
N GLY A 848 -25.82 21.82 -3.45
CA GLY A 848 -25.17 22.58 -2.39
C GLY A 848 -25.55 22.35 -0.91
N LYS A 849 -24.55 21.86 -0.17
CA LYS A 849 -24.34 21.91 1.31
C LYS A 849 -24.97 20.82 2.16
N HIS A 850 -24.06 19.97 2.67
CA HIS A 850 -24.04 19.27 3.96
C HIS A 850 -25.27 18.45 4.38
N GLN A 851 -25.03 17.15 4.56
CA GLN A 851 -25.35 16.48 5.82
C GLN A 851 -24.37 15.31 6.06
N ILE A 852 -23.39 15.56 6.94
CA ILE A 852 -22.59 14.52 7.59
C ILE A 852 -23.38 14.14 8.84
N LEU A 853 -24.10 13.03 8.81
CA LEU A 853 -24.63 12.31 9.98
C LEU A 853 -25.44 11.11 9.47
N THR A 854 -24.77 10.07 8.94
CA THR A 854 -25.39 8.75 8.72
C THR A 854 -24.38 7.64 8.42
N ASP A 855 -23.15 7.68 8.96
CA ASP A 855 -22.18 6.60 8.68
C ASP A 855 -21.43 6.03 9.90
N GLN A 856 -21.88 6.36 11.12
CA GLN A 856 -21.28 5.83 12.36
C GLN A 856 -22.14 4.77 13.08
N VAL A 857 -23.35 4.45 12.62
CA VAL A 857 -24.26 3.50 13.31
C VAL A 857 -24.37 2.13 12.63
N LEU A 858 -23.86 1.93 11.41
CA LEU A 858 -24.09 0.68 10.65
C LEU A 858 -23.02 -0.42 10.82
N ARG A 859 -21.93 -0.19 11.58
CA ARG A 859 -20.76 -1.11 11.59
C ARG A 859 -20.73 -2.19 12.68
N LEU A 860 -21.81 -2.37 13.46
CA LEU A 860 -21.84 -3.39 14.54
C LEU A 860 -23.01 -4.40 14.47
N TRP A 861 -23.78 -4.43 13.37
CA TRP A 861 -24.97 -5.30 13.23
C TRP A 861 -25.06 -6.15 11.95
N HIS A 862 -23.99 -6.26 11.15
CA HIS A 862 -24.07 -6.84 9.80
C HIS A 862 -23.45 -8.24 9.64
N VAL A 863 -24.02 -9.27 10.29
CA VAL A 863 -23.92 -10.65 9.75
C VAL A 863 -25.31 -11.26 9.53
N LYS A 864 -26.37 -10.66 10.08
CA LYS A 864 -27.75 -11.13 9.90
C LYS A 864 -28.64 -10.23 9.02
N GLU A 865 -28.21 -8.99 8.71
CA GLU A 865 -28.96 -8.03 7.87
C GLU A 865 -28.30 -7.71 6.51
N LEU A 866 -27.16 -8.32 6.18
CA LEU A 866 -26.43 -8.10 4.91
C LEU A 866 -27.09 -8.74 3.68
N THR A 867 -28.14 -9.55 3.87
CA THR A 867 -28.82 -10.20 2.74
C THR A 867 -29.84 -9.29 2.06
N ASP A 868 -30.28 -8.22 2.72
CA ASP A 868 -31.48 -7.46 2.30
C ASP A 868 -31.24 -5.94 2.11
N SER A 869 -29.98 -5.46 2.16
CA SER A 869 -29.65 -4.02 1.98
C SER A 869 -29.15 -3.68 0.58
N TYR A 870 -29.67 -2.59 -0.01
CA TYR A 870 -29.13 -2.02 -1.24
C TYR A 870 -27.85 -1.23 -0.98
N ASP A 871 -26.72 -1.76 -1.44
CA ASP A 871 -25.44 -1.06 -1.44
C ASP A 871 -25.44 -0.01 -2.57
N LYS A 872 -25.57 1.27 -2.21
CA LYS A 872 -25.56 2.37 -3.17
C LYS A 872 -24.22 2.41 -3.94
N PRO A 873 -24.22 2.51 -5.29
CA PRO A 873 -23.00 2.67 -6.07
C PRO A 873 -22.20 3.89 -5.61
N HIS A 874 -20.89 3.73 -5.42
CA HIS A 874 -20.01 4.83 -5.03
C HIS A 874 -19.89 5.85 -6.17
N LEU A 875 -20.11 7.13 -5.85
CA LEU A 875 -19.97 8.26 -6.77
C LEU A 875 -19.38 9.47 -6.03
N TRP A 876 -18.14 9.83 -6.34
CA TRP A 876 -17.39 10.93 -5.70
C TRP A 876 -17.14 12.12 -6.63
N TYR A 877 -17.67 12.08 -7.84
CA TYR A 877 -17.41 13.04 -8.90
C TYR A 877 -18.70 13.43 -9.63
N SER A 878 -18.67 14.53 -10.38
CA SER A 878 -19.80 14.94 -11.21
C SER A 878 -19.86 14.12 -12.50
N THR A 879 -20.99 13.45 -12.75
CA THR A 879 -21.22 12.71 -14.01
C THR A 879 -21.18 13.64 -15.23
N SER A 880 -21.60 14.90 -15.08
CA SER A 880 -21.53 15.90 -16.15
C SER A 880 -20.10 16.15 -16.64
N ASP A 881 -19.13 16.14 -15.73
CA ASP A 881 -17.73 16.43 -16.05
C ASP A 881 -17.13 15.28 -16.87
N VAL A 882 -17.45 14.04 -16.49
CA VAL A 882 -17.02 12.84 -17.23
C VAL A 882 -17.70 12.76 -18.60
N ILE A 883 -18.99 13.13 -18.70
CA ILE A 883 -19.70 13.23 -19.99
C ILE A 883 -19.04 14.31 -20.87
N HIS A 884 -18.65 15.45 -20.29
CA HIS A 884 -17.95 16.50 -21.01
C HIS A 884 -16.58 16.03 -21.52
N ALA A 885 -15.79 15.37 -20.66
CA ALA A 885 -14.51 14.77 -21.05
C ALA A 885 -14.68 13.73 -22.17
N LEU A 886 -15.72 12.90 -22.12
CA LEU A 886 -16.07 11.96 -23.19
C LEU A 886 -16.36 12.69 -24.51
N GLY A 887 -17.14 13.78 -24.46
CA GLY A 887 -17.42 14.60 -25.64
C GLY A 887 -16.14 15.16 -26.28
N LEU A 888 -15.17 15.59 -25.47
CA LEU A 888 -13.86 16.05 -25.92
C LEU A 888 -13.02 14.91 -26.53
N LEU A 889 -13.00 13.73 -25.90
CA LEU A 889 -12.32 12.55 -26.45
C LEU A 889 -12.88 12.15 -27.82
N ILE A 890 -14.21 12.16 -27.99
CA ILE A 890 -14.86 11.84 -29.28
C ILE A 890 -14.54 12.91 -30.34
N ALA A 891 -14.48 14.18 -29.96
CA ALA A 891 -14.21 15.29 -30.86
C ALA A 891 -12.74 15.29 -31.36
N GLY A 892 -11.78 15.08 -30.45
CA GLY A 892 -10.34 14.97 -30.79
C GLY A 892 -9.92 13.60 -31.33
N GLY A 893 -10.84 12.62 -31.34
CA GLY A 893 -10.53 11.22 -31.62
C GLY A 893 -10.12 10.85 -33.03
N ASN A 894 -10.48 11.67 -34.04
CA ASN A 894 -10.30 11.28 -35.44
C ASN A 894 -8.82 11.07 -35.82
N GLU A 895 -7.89 11.81 -35.21
CA GLU A 895 -6.45 11.71 -35.51
C GLU A 895 -5.78 10.53 -34.79
N VAL A 896 -6.38 10.03 -33.72
CA VAL A 896 -5.83 8.96 -32.87
C VAL A 896 -6.68 7.68 -32.88
N ALA A 897 -7.68 7.58 -33.76
CA ALA A 897 -8.62 6.46 -33.83
C ALA A 897 -7.92 5.10 -34.06
N GLU A 898 -6.78 5.11 -34.77
CA GLU A 898 -5.96 3.91 -35.02
C GLU A 898 -5.14 3.47 -33.79
N SER A 899 -4.98 4.35 -32.80
CA SER A 899 -4.24 4.03 -31.58
C SER A 899 -5.05 3.10 -30.70
N ASN A 900 -4.51 1.90 -30.45
CA ASN A 900 -5.19 0.87 -29.67
C ASN A 900 -5.41 1.30 -28.21
N THR A 901 -4.46 2.02 -27.61
CA THR A 901 -4.58 2.61 -26.27
C THR A 901 -5.66 3.68 -26.20
N TYR A 902 -5.82 4.51 -27.24
CA TYR A 902 -6.92 5.46 -27.33
C TYR A 902 -8.28 4.75 -27.43
N ARG A 903 -8.37 3.71 -28.27
CA ARG A 903 -9.60 2.91 -28.39
C ARG A 903 -10.00 2.26 -27.07
N TYR A 904 -9.05 1.72 -26.31
CA TYR A 904 -9.31 1.18 -24.96
C TYR A 904 -9.87 2.26 -24.02
N ASP A 905 -9.17 3.40 -23.89
CA ASP A 905 -9.57 4.46 -22.96
C ASP A 905 -10.92 5.08 -23.36
N LEU A 906 -11.19 5.23 -24.65
CA LEU A 906 -12.48 5.73 -25.14
C LEU A 906 -13.63 4.76 -24.79
N VAL A 907 -13.42 3.45 -24.96
CA VAL A 907 -14.41 2.43 -24.57
C VAL A 907 -14.64 2.48 -23.06
N ASP A 908 -13.60 2.58 -22.24
CA ASP A 908 -13.72 2.59 -20.78
C ASP A 908 -14.45 3.85 -20.28
N VAL A 909 -14.10 5.04 -20.79
CA VAL A 909 -14.77 6.30 -20.42
C VAL A 909 -16.23 6.29 -20.86
N THR A 910 -16.52 5.76 -22.06
CA THR A 910 -17.90 5.63 -22.55
C THR A 910 -18.70 4.66 -21.65
N ARG A 911 -18.12 3.49 -21.32
CA ARG A 911 -18.72 2.52 -20.40
C ARG A 911 -18.98 3.15 -19.04
N GLN A 912 -18.01 3.87 -18.48
CA GLN A 912 -18.12 4.55 -17.19
C GLN A 912 -19.29 5.53 -17.17
N ALA A 913 -19.40 6.40 -18.19
CA ALA A 913 -20.49 7.36 -18.29
C ALA A 913 -21.87 6.68 -18.41
N LEU A 914 -21.97 5.63 -19.23
CA LEU A 914 -23.22 4.88 -19.42
C LEU A 914 -23.60 4.04 -18.20
N ALA A 915 -22.64 3.51 -17.45
CA ALA A 915 -22.87 2.76 -16.22
C ALA A 915 -23.48 3.66 -15.12
N LYS A 916 -22.97 4.88 -14.96
CA LYS A 916 -23.56 5.85 -14.01
C LYS A 916 -24.94 6.30 -14.45
N TYR A 917 -25.14 6.53 -15.75
CA TYR A 917 -26.45 6.80 -16.30
C TYR A 917 -27.44 5.63 -16.08
N ALA A 918 -26.98 4.38 -16.16
CA ALA A 918 -27.81 3.21 -15.85
C ALA A 918 -28.27 3.19 -14.39
N ASN A 919 -27.42 3.63 -13.44
CA ASN A 919 -27.81 3.78 -12.04
C ASN A 919 -28.97 4.78 -11.88
N GLU A 920 -28.91 5.91 -12.59
CA GLU A 920 -29.98 6.92 -12.58
C GLU A 920 -31.29 6.37 -13.18
N VAL A 921 -31.21 5.67 -14.32
CA VAL A 921 -32.37 5.02 -14.94
C VAL A 921 -33.00 3.99 -14.01
N PHE A 922 -32.18 3.21 -13.29
CA PHE A 922 -32.69 2.25 -12.31
C PHE A 922 -33.44 2.94 -11.16
N LEU A 923 -32.92 4.05 -10.62
CA LEU A 923 -33.62 4.81 -9.59
C LEU A 923 -34.96 5.35 -10.10
N LYS A 924 -35.05 5.78 -11.37
CA LYS A 924 -36.33 6.13 -12.02
C LYS A 924 -37.29 4.94 -12.07
N VAL A 925 -36.80 3.72 -12.35
CA VAL A 925 -37.65 2.50 -12.28
C VAL A 925 -38.24 2.33 -10.87
N ILE A 926 -37.42 2.44 -9.83
CA ILE A 926 -37.86 2.28 -8.43
C ILE A 926 -38.84 3.39 -8.04
N GLU A 927 -38.60 4.64 -8.44
CA GLU A 927 -39.52 5.75 -8.23
C GLU A 927 -40.90 5.48 -8.85
N ARG A 928 -40.95 5.09 -10.13
CA ARG A 928 -42.22 4.78 -10.82
C ARG A 928 -42.92 3.57 -10.21
N TYR A 929 -42.18 2.57 -9.76
CA TYR A 929 -42.73 1.42 -9.05
C TYR A 929 -43.43 1.85 -7.76
N ARG A 930 -42.81 2.72 -6.96
CA ARG A 930 -43.42 3.25 -5.72
C ARG A 930 -44.66 4.10 -5.97
N LEU A 931 -44.70 4.82 -7.09
CA LEU A 931 -45.87 5.58 -7.53
C LEU A 931 -46.96 4.70 -8.16
N SER A 932 -46.75 3.38 -8.24
CA SER A 932 -47.65 2.43 -8.92
C SER A 932 -47.89 2.79 -10.40
N ASP A 933 -46.92 3.40 -11.06
CA ASP A 933 -46.98 3.81 -12.46
C ASP A 933 -46.45 2.69 -13.37
N VAL A 934 -47.35 1.79 -13.78
CA VAL A 934 -47.04 0.65 -14.66
C VAL A 934 -46.42 1.09 -15.99
N HIS A 935 -46.88 2.22 -16.55
CA HIS A 935 -46.38 2.72 -17.83
C HIS A 935 -44.95 3.25 -17.68
N GLY A 936 -44.69 4.02 -16.63
CA GLY A 936 -43.35 4.49 -16.28
C GLY A 936 -42.38 3.35 -16.00
N VAL A 937 -42.77 2.35 -15.22
CA VAL A 937 -41.94 1.16 -14.98
C VAL A 937 -41.63 0.43 -16.28
N THR A 938 -42.64 0.16 -17.11
CA THR A 938 -42.43 -0.53 -18.40
C THR A 938 -41.48 0.24 -19.32
N PHE A 939 -41.60 1.57 -19.36
CA PHE A 939 -40.76 2.43 -20.16
C PHE A 939 -39.29 2.41 -19.70
N TYR A 940 -39.02 2.70 -18.44
CA TYR A 940 -37.65 2.80 -17.92
C TYR A 940 -36.96 1.42 -17.82
N THR A 941 -37.70 0.34 -17.56
CA THR A 941 -37.12 -1.02 -17.55
C THR A 941 -36.68 -1.44 -18.95
N LYS A 942 -37.48 -1.17 -19.98
CA LYS A 942 -37.06 -1.38 -21.38
C LYS A 942 -35.84 -0.53 -21.72
N HIS A 943 -35.86 0.76 -21.35
CA HIS A 943 -34.74 1.67 -21.59
C HIS A 943 -33.43 1.19 -20.91
N PHE A 944 -33.52 0.67 -19.68
CA PHE A 944 -32.38 0.07 -18.97
C PHE A 944 -31.84 -1.16 -19.71
N LEU A 945 -32.70 -2.09 -20.14
CA LEU A 945 -32.27 -3.31 -20.84
C LEU A 945 -31.66 -3.01 -22.23
N ASP A 946 -32.24 -2.04 -22.95
CA ASP A 946 -31.68 -1.55 -24.21
C ASP A 946 -30.28 -0.93 -23.97
N LEU A 947 -30.13 -0.14 -22.92
CA LEU A 947 -28.83 0.43 -22.51
C LEU A 947 -27.79 -0.64 -22.18
N VAL A 948 -28.13 -1.69 -21.43
CA VAL A 948 -27.19 -2.78 -21.11
C VAL A 948 -26.73 -3.51 -22.38
N THR A 949 -27.65 -3.75 -23.32
CA THR A 949 -27.35 -4.40 -24.61
C THR A 949 -26.42 -3.52 -25.47
N ASP A 950 -26.64 -2.22 -25.45
CA ASP A 950 -25.81 -1.24 -26.15
C ASP A 950 -24.41 -1.11 -25.53
N ILE A 951 -24.29 -1.18 -24.20
CA ILE A 951 -22.99 -1.26 -23.52
C ILE A 951 -22.27 -2.56 -23.89
N ASP A 952 -22.95 -3.70 -23.97
CA ASP A 952 -22.32 -4.95 -24.43
C ASP A 952 -21.72 -4.82 -25.85
N THR A 953 -22.42 -4.10 -26.74
CA THR A 953 -21.94 -3.78 -28.09
C THR A 953 -20.72 -2.86 -28.08
N LEU A 954 -20.70 -1.85 -27.20
CA LEU A 954 -19.54 -0.98 -26.99
C LEU A 954 -18.32 -1.78 -26.51
N LEU A 955 -18.50 -2.65 -25.51
CA LEU A 955 -17.42 -3.46 -24.96
C LEU A 955 -16.83 -4.41 -26.01
N ALA A 956 -17.63 -4.88 -26.97
CA ALA A 956 -17.15 -5.72 -28.07
C ALA A 956 -16.12 -5.01 -28.98
N CYS A 957 -16.04 -3.67 -28.97
CA CYS A 957 -15.16 -2.87 -29.84
C CYS A 957 -13.66 -2.94 -29.47
N HIS A 958 -13.29 -3.55 -28.34
CA HIS A 958 -11.90 -3.68 -27.91
C HIS A 958 -11.64 -5.00 -27.16
N GLU A 959 -10.48 -5.62 -27.40
CA GLU A 959 -10.16 -6.98 -26.88
C GLU A 959 -10.07 -7.03 -25.35
N GLY A 960 -9.72 -5.91 -24.72
CA GLY A 960 -9.65 -5.76 -23.26
C GLY A 960 -10.97 -5.93 -22.50
N PHE A 961 -12.10 -5.90 -23.21
CA PHE A 961 -13.44 -5.99 -22.60
C PHE A 961 -14.22 -7.22 -23.06
N LEU A 962 -13.53 -8.32 -23.40
CA LEU A 962 -14.17 -9.56 -23.86
C LEU A 962 -14.13 -10.65 -22.79
N LEU A 963 -15.24 -11.38 -22.62
CA LEU A 963 -15.29 -12.55 -21.73
C LEU A 963 -14.54 -13.76 -22.33
N GLY A 964 -14.52 -13.89 -23.66
CA GLY A 964 -13.96 -15.05 -24.36
C GLY A 964 -12.51 -15.38 -23.98
N PRO A 965 -11.57 -14.42 -23.98
CA PRO A 965 -10.18 -14.67 -23.60
C PRO A 965 -10.02 -15.29 -22.21
N TRP A 966 -10.79 -14.84 -21.21
CA TRP A 966 -10.78 -15.41 -19.86
C TRP A 966 -11.19 -16.89 -19.85
N LEU A 967 -12.31 -17.20 -20.49
CA LEU A 967 -12.84 -18.57 -20.54
C LEU A 967 -11.95 -19.50 -21.39
N GLU A 968 -11.45 -19.05 -22.54
CA GLU A 968 -10.56 -19.87 -23.36
C GLU A 968 -9.22 -20.12 -22.67
N SER A 969 -8.66 -19.15 -21.94
CA SER A 969 -7.43 -19.34 -21.17
C SER A 969 -7.60 -20.42 -20.11
N SER A 970 -8.73 -20.44 -19.38
CA SER A 970 -9.01 -21.49 -18.38
C SER A 970 -9.03 -22.90 -19.01
N LYS A 971 -9.58 -23.02 -20.22
CA LYS A 971 -9.73 -24.29 -20.93
C LYS A 971 -8.43 -24.79 -21.54
N GLN A 972 -7.50 -23.90 -21.89
CA GLN A 972 -6.21 -24.26 -22.47
C GLN A 972 -5.30 -25.02 -21.49
N LEU A 973 -5.50 -24.84 -20.18
CA LEU A 973 -4.73 -25.55 -19.16
C LEU A 973 -5.26 -26.98 -18.88
N ALA A 974 -6.49 -27.29 -19.31
CA ALA A 974 -7.09 -28.60 -19.12
C ALA A 974 -6.52 -29.65 -20.10
N GLN A 975 -6.34 -30.89 -19.63
CA GLN A 975 -5.93 -32.03 -20.45
C GLN A 975 -7.09 -32.97 -20.82
N THR A 976 -8.19 -32.92 -20.06
CA THR A 976 -9.38 -33.75 -20.26
C THR A 976 -10.63 -32.89 -20.41
N GLN A 977 -11.70 -33.48 -20.94
CA GLN A 977 -12.97 -32.76 -21.10
C GLN A 977 -13.62 -32.43 -19.75
N GLU A 978 -13.42 -33.28 -18.75
CA GLU A 978 -13.88 -33.08 -17.38
C GLU A 978 -13.16 -31.89 -16.72
N GLN A 979 -11.83 -31.82 -16.86
CA GLN A 979 -11.05 -30.67 -16.41
C GLN A 979 -11.47 -29.39 -17.14
N LYS A 980 -11.71 -29.47 -18.45
CA LYS A 980 -12.15 -28.32 -19.24
C LYS A 980 -13.47 -27.74 -18.70
N LYS A 981 -14.42 -28.61 -18.35
CA LYS A 981 -15.69 -28.21 -17.70
C LYS A 981 -15.46 -27.62 -16.32
N GLN A 982 -14.63 -28.25 -15.49
CA GLN A 982 -14.31 -27.79 -14.14
C GLN A 982 -13.65 -26.40 -14.16
N TYR A 983 -12.64 -26.21 -15.01
CA TYR A 983 -11.88 -24.96 -15.09
C TYR A 983 -12.73 -23.81 -15.66
N GLU A 984 -13.55 -24.10 -16.68
CA GLU A 984 -14.53 -23.13 -17.19
C GLU A 984 -15.58 -22.77 -16.13
N TRP A 985 -16.08 -23.75 -15.37
CA TRP A 985 -16.98 -23.49 -14.24
C TRP A 985 -16.29 -22.62 -13.17
N ASN A 986 -15.04 -22.93 -12.81
CA ASN A 986 -14.25 -22.11 -11.87
C ASN A 986 -14.12 -20.65 -12.37
N ALA A 987 -13.79 -20.47 -13.65
CA ALA A 987 -13.62 -19.18 -14.29
C ALA A 987 -14.92 -18.36 -14.33
N ARG A 988 -16.06 -19.01 -14.59
CA ARG A 988 -17.40 -18.41 -14.58
C ARG A 988 -17.86 -18.06 -13.16
N THR A 989 -17.66 -18.98 -12.22
CA THR A 989 -18.11 -18.83 -10.84
C THR A 989 -17.40 -17.68 -10.14
N GLN A 990 -16.08 -17.57 -10.29
CA GLN A 990 -15.29 -16.49 -9.64
C GLN A 990 -15.81 -15.08 -9.99
N ILE A 991 -16.24 -14.85 -11.24
CA ILE A 991 -16.68 -13.53 -11.71
C ILE A 991 -18.18 -13.28 -11.52
N THR A 992 -18.92 -14.22 -10.93
CA THR A 992 -20.38 -14.17 -10.72
C THR A 992 -20.76 -14.52 -9.27
N MET A 993 -21.36 -15.68 -8.98
CA MET A 993 -21.80 -16.09 -7.63
C MET A 993 -20.64 -16.23 -6.64
N TRP A 994 -19.43 -16.49 -7.14
CA TRP A 994 -18.18 -16.68 -6.39
C TRP A 994 -18.15 -17.92 -5.49
N TYR A 995 -19.08 -18.03 -4.53
CA TYR A 995 -19.05 -19.01 -3.44
C TYR A 995 -20.35 -19.80 -3.28
N ASP A 996 -20.43 -20.48 -2.13
CA ASP A 996 -21.58 -21.26 -1.66
C ASP A 996 -22.91 -20.49 -1.75
N ASN A 997 -23.95 -21.17 -2.21
CA ASN A 997 -25.31 -20.66 -2.34
C ASN A 997 -26.34 -21.79 -2.11
N THR A 998 -27.61 -21.41 -1.95
CA THR A 998 -28.74 -22.34 -1.89
C THR A 998 -29.78 -21.98 -2.94
N GLU A 999 -30.90 -22.70 -2.98
CA GLU A 999 -32.01 -22.34 -3.89
C GLU A 999 -32.61 -20.96 -3.60
N GLU A 1000 -32.50 -20.45 -2.37
CA GLU A 1000 -33.15 -19.19 -1.95
C GLU A 1000 -32.18 -18.12 -1.44
N GLU A 1001 -30.91 -18.48 -1.21
CA GLU A 1001 -29.91 -17.57 -0.63
C GLU A 1001 -28.69 -17.58 -1.53
N ALA A 1002 -28.37 -16.41 -2.08
CA ALA A 1002 -27.17 -16.23 -2.86
C ALA A 1002 -25.94 -16.10 -1.96
N SER A 1003 -24.77 -16.38 -2.54
CA SER A 1003 -23.48 -16.17 -1.89
C SER A 1003 -23.35 -14.74 -1.33
N LEU A 1004 -22.73 -14.63 -0.15
CA LEU A 1004 -22.35 -13.35 0.44
C LEU A 1004 -21.25 -12.64 -0.37
N LEU A 1005 -20.56 -13.37 -1.24
CA LEU A 1005 -19.53 -12.88 -2.15
C LEU A 1005 -20.03 -12.74 -3.60
N ARG A 1006 -21.35 -12.84 -3.83
CA ARG A 1006 -21.93 -12.64 -5.16
C ARG A 1006 -21.45 -11.31 -5.76
N ASP A 1007 -21.08 -11.37 -7.03
CA ASP A 1007 -20.59 -10.26 -7.83
C ASP A 1007 -19.38 -9.53 -7.22
N TYR A 1008 -18.64 -10.15 -6.27
CA TYR A 1008 -17.42 -9.55 -5.73
C TYR A 1008 -16.37 -9.34 -6.83
N GLY A 1009 -16.17 -10.36 -7.67
CA GLY A 1009 -15.28 -10.35 -8.83
C GLY A 1009 -15.95 -9.92 -10.14
N ASN A 1010 -16.95 -9.05 -10.11
CA ASN A 1010 -17.70 -8.64 -11.29
C ASN A 1010 -16.82 -8.00 -12.39
N LYS A 1011 -17.31 -8.04 -13.65
CA LYS A 1011 -16.59 -7.52 -14.82
C LYS A 1011 -17.53 -6.86 -15.80
N TYR A 1012 -17.10 -5.76 -16.40
CA TYR A 1012 -17.73 -5.20 -17.60
C TYR A 1012 -17.14 -5.83 -18.85
N TRP A 1013 -17.57 -7.05 -19.17
CA TRP A 1013 -17.15 -7.78 -20.36
C TRP A 1013 -18.31 -8.05 -21.32
N SER A 1014 -18.08 -7.84 -22.61
CA SER A 1014 -18.99 -8.26 -23.67
C SER A 1014 -19.22 -9.77 -23.62
N GLY A 1015 -20.49 -10.16 -23.79
CA GLY A 1015 -20.99 -11.51 -23.56
C GLY A 1015 -21.46 -11.73 -22.13
N LEU A 1016 -20.74 -11.21 -21.12
CA LEU A 1016 -21.16 -11.32 -19.73
C LEU A 1016 -22.35 -10.38 -19.44
N LEU A 1017 -22.33 -9.16 -19.97
CA LEU A 1017 -23.47 -8.24 -19.88
C LEU A 1017 -24.71 -8.84 -20.54
N ARG A 1018 -24.59 -9.27 -21.79
CA ARG A 1018 -25.71 -9.83 -22.56
C ARG A 1018 -26.28 -11.12 -21.97
N ASP A 1019 -25.43 -12.07 -21.56
CA ASP A 1019 -25.89 -13.43 -21.23
C ASP A 1019 -26.05 -13.69 -19.72
N TYR A 1020 -25.59 -12.78 -18.85
CA TYR A 1020 -25.71 -12.93 -17.39
C TYR A 1020 -26.37 -11.72 -16.72
N TYR A 1021 -25.82 -10.50 -16.86
CA TYR A 1021 -26.35 -9.33 -16.15
C TYR A 1021 -27.71 -8.85 -16.70
N ALA A 1022 -27.88 -8.78 -18.02
CA ALA A 1022 -29.14 -8.33 -18.62
C ALA A 1022 -30.32 -9.28 -18.31
N PRO A 1023 -30.19 -10.63 -18.42
CA PRO A 1023 -31.26 -11.54 -18.02
C PRO A 1023 -31.59 -11.45 -16.53
N ARG A 1024 -30.59 -11.24 -15.65
CA ARG A 1024 -30.82 -11.04 -14.21
C ARG A 1024 -31.64 -9.77 -13.93
N ALA A 1025 -31.30 -8.65 -14.58
CA ALA A 1025 -32.08 -7.41 -14.49
C ALA A 1025 -33.51 -7.60 -15.02
N ALA A 1026 -33.67 -8.31 -16.15
CA ALA A 1026 -34.98 -8.60 -16.74
C ALA A 1026 -35.87 -9.41 -15.81
N ILE A 1027 -35.31 -10.40 -15.08
CA ILE A 1027 -36.03 -11.15 -14.06
C ILE A 1027 -36.52 -10.21 -12.94
N TYR A 1028 -35.68 -9.32 -12.43
CA TYR A 1028 -36.14 -8.36 -11.40
C TYR A 1028 -37.28 -7.46 -11.90
N PHE A 1029 -37.15 -6.91 -13.10
CA PHE A 1029 -38.17 -6.04 -13.68
C PHE A 1029 -39.49 -6.76 -13.98
N LYS A 1030 -39.43 -8.04 -14.37
CA LYS A 1030 -40.61 -8.89 -14.49
C LYS A 1030 -41.35 -8.99 -13.15
N HIS A 1031 -40.65 -9.27 -12.06
CA HIS A 1031 -41.27 -9.38 -10.72
C HIS A 1031 -41.83 -8.03 -10.23
N LEU A 1032 -41.21 -6.90 -10.58
CA LEU A 1032 -41.79 -5.56 -10.30
C LEU A 1032 -43.14 -5.38 -11.02
N LEU A 1033 -43.20 -5.69 -12.31
CA LEU A 1033 -44.41 -5.52 -13.11
C LEU A 1033 -45.52 -6.48 -12.65
N GLU A 1034 -45.20 -7.75 -12.41
CA GLU A 1034 -46.13 -8.74 -11.87
C GLU A 1034 -46.70 -8.31 -10.51
N SER A 1035 -45.87 -7.69 -9.66
CA SER A 1035 -46.31 -7.12 -8.38
C SER A 1035 -47.34 -6.00 -8.58
N LEU A 1036 -47.13 -5.09 -9.53
CA LEU A 1036 -48.08 -4.02 -9.84
C LEU A 1036 -49.38 -4.54 -10.47
N GLU A 1037 -49.30 -5.54 -11.34
CA GLU A 1037 -50.46 -6.12 -12.04
C GLU A 1037 -51.37 -6.93 -11.10
N THR A 1038 -50.76 -7.71 -10.20
CA THR A 1038 -51.51 -8.58 -9.28
C THR A 1038 -51.91 -7.88 -7.99
N GLY A 1039 -51.26 -6.77 -7.64
CA GLY A 1039 -51.40 -6.11 -6.34
C GLY A 1039 -50.79 -6.88 -5.18
N VAL A 1040 -50.09 -7.98 -5.45
CA VAL A 1040 -49.28 -8.71 -4.46
C VAL A 1040 -47.92 -8.04 -4.40
N GLY A 1041 -47.41 -7.76 -3.18
CA GLY A 1041 -46.09 -7.12 -3.01
C GLY A 1041 -44.95 -7.90 -3.68
N PHE A 1042 -43.78 -7.26 -3.80
CA PHE A 1042 -42.63 -7.88 -4.46
C PHE A 1042 -42.20 -9.17 -3.75
N GLN A 1043 -42.32 -10.31 -4.44
CA GLN A 1043 -42.05 -11.63 -3.88
C GLN A 1043 -40.54 -11.95 -3.91
N LEU A 1044 -39.79 -11.35 -2.99
CA LEU A 1044 -38.32 -11.44 -2.93
C LEU A 1044 -37.78 -12.87 -3.00
N LYS A 1045 -38.43 -13.83 -2.33
CA LYS A 1045 -38.01 -15.24 -2.34
C LYS A 1045 -38.19 -15.93 -3.70
N ASP A 1046 -39.29 -15.65 -4.38
CA ASP A 1046 -39.57 -16.24 -5.70
C ASP A 1046 -38.61 -15.66 -6.75
N TRP A 1047 -38.36 -14.35 -6.67
CA TRP A 1047 -37.32 -13.69 -7.44
C TRP A 1047 -35.93 -14.29 -7.19
N ARG A 1048 -35.54 -14.49 -5.91
CA ARG A 1048 -34.28 -15.12 -5.51
C ARG A 1048 -34.08 -16.49 -6.16
N ARG A 1049 -35.08 -17.36 -6.07
CA ARG A 1049 -35.03 -18.69 -6.71
C ARG A 1049 -34.77 -18.61 -8.20
N GLU A 1050 -35.42 -17.66 -8.89
CA GLU A 1050 -35.32 -17.54 -10.35
C GLU A 1050 -33.93 -17.04 -10.80
N TRP A 1051 -33.39 -15.99 -10.16
CA TRP A 1051 -32.09 -15.43 -10.57
C TRP A 1051 -30.89 -16.25 -10.07
N ILE A 1052 -30.98 -16.91 -8.90
CA ILE A 1052 -29.95 -17.83 -8.44
C ILE A 1052 -29.86 -19.02 -9.39
N LYS A 1053 -31.02 -19.58 -9.80
CA LYS A 1053 -31.07 -20.64 -10.81
C LYS A 1053 -30.46 -20.20 -12.14
N LEU A 1054 -30.79 -19.00 -12.63
CA LEU A 1054 -30.16 -18.43 -13.83
C LEU A 1054 -28.63 -18.41 -13.70
N THR A 1055 -28.11 -17.97 -12.55
CA THR A 1055 -26.66 -17.87 -12.30
C THR A 1055 -26.01 -19.25 -12.32
N ASN A 1056 -26.59 -20.21 -11.60
CA ASN A 1056 -26.07 -21.58 -11.55
C ASN A 1056 -26.14 -22.25 -12.93
N ASP A 1057 -27.21 -22.02 -13.70
CA ASP A 1057 -27.34 -22.54 -15.08
C ASP A 1057 -26.28 -21.92 -16.01
N TRP A 1058 -26.02 -20.60 -15.88
CA TRP A 1058 -25.00 -19.92 -16.67
C TRP A 1058 -23.58 -20.40 -16.35
N GLN A 1059 -23.27 -20.63 -15.06
CA GLN A 1059 -21.97 -21.15 -14.62
C GLN A 1059 -21.71 -22.57 -15.12
N ASN A 1060 -22.75 -23.39 -15.22
CA ASN A 1060 -22.66 -24.76 -15.74
C ASN A 1060 -22.67 -24.84 -17.28
N ASN A 1061 -22.85 -23.71 -17.96
CA ASN A 1061 -22.91 -23.66 -19.42
C ASN A 1061 -21.50 -23.70 -20.06
N ILE A 1062 -21.44 -24.13 -21.32
CA ILE A 1062 -20.25 -24.27 -22.16
C ILE A 1062 -20.28 -23.39 -23.41
N ASN A 1063 -21.16 -22.38 -23.43
CA ASN A 1063 -21.28 -21.42 -24.53
C ASN A 1063 -19.93 -20.73 -24.81
N SER A 1064 -19.56 -20.67 -26.09
CA SER A 1064 -18.35 -19.97 -26.55
C SER A 1064 -18.60 -18.48 -26.74
N TYR A 1065 -17.60 -17.67 -26.42
CA TYR A 1065 -17.62 -16.22 -26.56
C TYR A 1065 -16.50 -15.73 -27.50
N PRO A 1066 -16.68 -14.59 -28.20
CA PRO A 1066 -15.65 -14.03 -29.06
C PRO A 1066 -14.35 -13.74 -28.31
N VAL A 1067 -13.22 -14.07 -28.93
CA VAL A 1067 -11.86 -13.77 -28.45
C VAL A 1067 -11.19 -12.62 -29.21
N LYS A 1068 -11.91 -12.02 -30.17
CA LYS A 1068 -11.47 -10.90 -30.97
C LYS A 1068 -12.54 -9.82 -30.97
N SER A 1069 -12.12 -8.57 -30.95
CA SER A 1069 -13.02 -7.43 -30.97
C SER A 1069 -13.77 -7.30 -32.29
N THR A 1070 -14.97 -6.73 -32.25
CA THR A 1070 -15.80 -6.40 -33.42
C THR A 1070 -16.39 -5.01 -33.25
N GLY A 1071 -16.52 -4.27 -34.35
CA GLY A 1071 -17.04 -2.90 -34.32
C GLY A 1071 -15.94 -1.84 -34.26
N ASP A 1072 -16.37 -0.58 -34.30
CA ASP A 1072 -15.49 0.58 -34.26
C ASP A 1072 -15.72 1.38 -32.97
N ALA A 1073 -14.68 1.55 -32.16
CA ALA A 1073 -14.77 2.20 -30.85
C ALA A 1073 -15.25 3.64 -30.98
N LEU A 1074 -14.68 4.42 -31.91
CA LEU A 1074 -15.01 5.83 -32.07
C LEU A 1074 -16.45 6.04 -32.55
N SER A 1075 -16.87 5.34 -33.58
CA SER A 1075 -18.24 5.46 -34.13
C SER A 1075 -19.28 4.98 -33.12
N THR A 1076 -18.99 3.90 -32.39
CA THR A 1076 -19.91 3.34 -31.40
C THR A 1076 -20.04 4.26 -30.20
N SER A 1077 -18.93 4.76 -29.65
CA SER A 1077 -18.95 5.74 -28.55
C SER A 1077 -19.68 7.02 -28.93
N ARG A 1078 -19.46 7.52 -30.16
CA ARG A 1078 -20.19 8.70 -30.67
C ARG A 1078 -21.69 8.44 -30.75
N TRP A 1079 -22.11 7.30 -31.30
CA TRP A 1079 -23.52 6.93 -31.37
C TRP A 1079 -24.17 6.85 -29.99
N LEU A 1080 -23.52 6.21 -29.01
CA LEU A 1080 -24.05 6.07 -27.65
C LEU A 1080 -24.08 7.39 -26.88
N TYR A 1081 -23.06 8.24 -27.07
CA TYR A 1081 -23.04 9.58 -26.52
C TYR A 1081 -24.24 10.41 -27.01
N GLU A 1082 -24.52 10.38 -28.32
CA GLU A 1082 -25.68 11.07 -28.89
C GLU A 1082 -27.02 10.46 -28.43
N LYS A 1083 -27.08 9.13 -28.29
CA LYS A 1083 -28.30 8.42 -27.91
C LYS A 1083 -28.70 8.65 -26.45
N TYR A 1084 -27.74 8.68 -25.53
CA TYR A 1084 -28.02 8.64 -24.09
C TYR A 1084 -27.55 9.87 -23.29
N LEU A 1085 -26.48 10.56 -23.71
CA LEU A 1085 -25.75 11.50 -22.85
C LEU A 1085 -25.84 12.97 -23.28
N ARG A 1086 -26.05 13.26 -24.58
CA ARG A 1086 -26.02 14.64 -25.10
C ARG A 1086 -27.20 15.51 -24.64
N ASN A 1087 -28.37 14.90 -24.45
CA ASN A 1087 -29.59 15.58 -23.97
C ASN A 1087 -30.35 14.66 -22.99
N PRO A 1088 -29.94 14.60 -21.71
CA PRO A 1088 -30.58 13.73 -20.72
C PRO A 1088 -32.07 14.06 -20.50
N ASP A 1089 -32.45 15.32 -20.68
CA ASP A 1089 -33.81 15.84 -20.43
C ASP A 1089 -34.87 15.40 -21.47
N ILE A 1090 -34.47 14.74 -22.57
CA ILE A 1090 -35.42 14.30 -23.61
C ILE A 1090 -36.31 13.12 -23.13
N LEU A 1091 -35.96 12.46 -22.03
CA LEU A 1091 -36.72 11.33 -21.49
C LEU A 1091 -37.93 11.72 -20.62
N ASP A 1092 -38.09 13.01 -20.30
CA ASP A 1092 -39.22 13.53 -19.53
C ASP A 1092 -40.31 14.18 -20.42
N HIS A 1093 -40.29 13.90 -21.74
CA HIS A 1093 -41.26 14.41 -22.72
C HIS A 1093 -42.08 13.32 -23.43
#